data_AF-A0A9P4NQS0-F1
#
_entry.id   AF-A0A9P4NQS0-F1
#
_cell.length_a   1.000
_cell.length_b   1.000
_cell.length_c   1.000
_cell.angle_alpha   90.00
_cell.angle_beta   90.00
_cell.angle_gamma   90.00
#
_symmetry.space_group_name_H-M   'P 1'
#
loop_
_entity.id
_entity.type
_entity.pdbx_description
1 polymer ?
#
loop_
_entity_poly.entity_id
_entity_poly.type
_entity_poly.pdbx_seq_one_letter_code
_entity_poly.pdbx_strand_id
1 'polypeptide(L)'
;MSRAQQLPAILLLIVAQYVFPTQAMDRVLCNREIVEKLNNKTLLPIDAIFFRQFGQPMNDPTNIGLTLNGCRAQCGAEFDWYRDVGPRLSTWLIPVIVLLGNMQLATLGKRNSLMTLLHLLGDPIDSCWSLLTKLEIWNRCYDQAVQLSRNHGQNEDHVRDRGTILAAIQELEGPGSNPMQTYNEIIGGSTIDGDDPERPALHHLCREIANELSDSNSLQLPRTWLAILSYVVTVLSAFVEAIGGKPSSQPGGRIGTAMFMSWLLPIVLLSNTVGCFTSRRTCLRVMERFAKATKPIRRSSFSSPEFTRFPPEYNRSPGAGSTKSPGLSPPPAHHRANSINTVISSAPPPPPALSLPDASLPSPAENHRQDYFHQTSPSKSAALRPHSQSLSVSSPGSTGRRSVDYLDLQLFSQERPSKIMGHLKSYTPFSKAQPWFGAIYTFQAVKFPIRVKGNGRSPYFLMFLASLPIWISLITAFLEIWYTPTIGLTCRHFPPMAITLAWICSAALTETSSHFLTGIYHWRFVILKDTFIALPALGLIFLSSSGLFNSCWCWSSIYSRGLANALILVDPDPIRKRNAETIYPGLVASCLFLQASVFLIMISLSKRGRSLLRRVEKIKEEDFWKLHHFGGRVYEGEGGKSRAGSEGVPFLAK
;
A
#
# COMPACT_ATOMS: atom_id res chain seq x y z
N MET A 1 -25.68 13.48 6.84
CA MET A 1 -24.35 13.76 6.26
C MET A 1 -24.24 15.27 6.04
N SER A 2 -23.09 15.87 6.32
CA SER A 2 -22.92 17.34 6.22
C SER A 2 -22.59 17.77 4.79
N ARG A 3 -22.92 19.02 4.44
CA ARG A 3 -22.64 19.61 3.11
C ARG A 3 -21.15 19.50 2.70
N ALA A 4 -20.23 19.47 3.67
CA ALA A 4 -18.80 19.29 3.44
C ALA A 4 -18.43 17.93 2.81
N GLN A 5 -19.16 16.85 3.09
CA GLN A 5 -18.91 15.53 2.49
C GLN A 5 -19.38 15.43 1.03
N GLN A 6 -20.32 16.29 0.62
CA GLN A 6 -20.79 16.33 -0.75
C GLN A 6 -19.84 17.13 -1.65
N LEU A 7 -19.05 18.07 -1.11
CA LEU A 7 -18.21 18.98 -1.91
C LEU A 7 -17.24 18.25 -2.87
N PRO A 8 -16.49 17.19 -2.48
CA PRO A 8 -15.57 16.50 -3.38
C PRO A 8 -16.29 15.72 -4.48
N ALA A 9 -17.41 15.06 -4.13
CA ALA A 9 -18.23 14.32 -5.08
C ALA A 9 -18.95 15.25 -6.06
N ILE A 10 -19.43 16.40 -5.58
CA ILE A 10 -19.99 17.47 -6.40
C ILE A 10 -18.90 18.08 -7.30
N LEU A 11 -17.68 18.32 -6.81
CA LEU A 11 -16.59 18.83 -7.64
C LEU A 11 -16.23 17.84 -8.76
N LEU A 12 -16.16 16.53 -8.46
CA LEU A 12 -15.94 15.48 -9.46
C LEU A 12 -17.13 15.33 -10.43
N LEU A 13 -18.37 15.44 -9.95
CA LEU A 13 -19.56 15.42 -10.80
C LEU A 13 -19.68 16.67 -11.68
N ILE A 14 -19.28 17.85 -11.19
CA ILE A 14 -19.19 19.08 -11.98
C ILE A 14 -18.10 18.92 -13.06
N VAL A 15 -16.92 18.42 -12.70
CA VAL A 15 -15.87 18.10 -13.67
C VAL A 15 -16.35 17.07 -14.72
N ALA A 16 -17.17 16.09 -14.33
CA ALA A 16 -17.78 15.13 -15.25
C ALA A 16 -18.98 15.69 -16.04
N GLN A 17 -19.67 16.71 -15.55
CA GLN A 17 -20.77 17.38 -16.27
C GLN A 17 -20.26 18.42 -17.28
N TYR A 18 -19.04 18.94 -17.13
CA TYR A 18 -18.38 19.75 -18.17
C TYR A 18 -17.72 18.93 -19.29
N VAL A 19 -18.05 17.64 -19.41
CA VAL A 19 -17.44 16.64 -20.31
C VAL A 19 -18.42 16.09 -21.36
N PHE A 20 -19.57 16.76 -21.58
CA PHE A 20 -20.59 16.36 -22.57
C PHE A 20 -20.09 16.35 -24.04
N PRO A 21 -20.74 15.57 -24.93
CA PRO A 21 -20.11 14.87 -26.05
C PRO A 21 -20.09 15.64 -27.36
N THR A 22 -19.38 15.03 -28.32
CA THR A 22 -18.61 15.74 -29.33
C THR A 22 -17.92 14.69 -30.31
N GLN A 23 -17.05 15.09 -31.28
CA GLN A 23 -16.16 14.32 -32.22
C GLN A 23 -14.68 14.87 -32.34
N ALA A 24 -13.58 14.11 -32.14
CA ALA A 24 -12.20 14.64 -31.84
C ALA A 24 -11.38 15.13 -33.03
N MET A 25 -10.45 16.04 -32.71
CA MET A 25 -9.29 16.33 -33.53
C MET A 25 -8.35 15.11 -33.65
N ASP A 26 -8.53 14.31 -34.72
CA ASP A 26 -7.43 13.58 -35.31
C ASP A 26 -6.48 14.58 -35.97
N ARG A 27 -5.34 14.80 -35.31
CA ARG A 27 -4.33 15.77 -35.71
C ARG A 27 -3.67 15.42 -37.04
N VAL A 28 -3.47 14.13 -37.32
CA VAL A 28 -2.79 13.69 -38.56
C VAL A 28 -3.74 13.85 -39.74
N LEU A 29 -5.01 13.47 -39.55
CA LEU A 29 -6.06 13.70 -40.53
C LEU A 29 -6.25 15.19 -40.82
N CYS A 30 -6.41 16.02 -39.77
CA CYS A 30 -6.59 17.46 -39.94
C CYS A 30 -5.38 18.13 -40.60
N ASN A 31 -4.14 17.74 -40.25
CA ASN A 31 -2.95 18.30 -40.91
C ASN A 31 -2.96 17.98 -42.42
N ARG A 32 -3.27 16.73 -42.79
CA ARG A 32 -3.37 16.30 -44.18
C ARG A 32 -4.43 17.10 -44.95
N GLU A 33 -5.62 17.25 -44.38
CA GLU A 33 -6.73 17.98 -45.01
C GLU A 33 -6.44 19.47 -45.18
N ILE A 34 -5.78 20.11 -44.21
CA ILE A 34 -5.38 21.53 -44.33
C ILE A 34 -4.29 21.70 -45.39
N VAL A 35 -3.28 20.81 -45.44
CA VAL A 35 -2.24 20.83 -46.48
C VAL A 35 -2.86 20.60 -47.86
N GLU A 36 -3.81 19.68 -47.99
CA GLU A 36 -4.55 19.45 -49.25
C GLU A 36 -5.34 20.68 -49.68
N LYS A 37 -6.08 21.33 -48.75
CA LYS A 37 -6.82 22.57 -49.04
C LYS A 37 -5.91 23.74 -49.42
N LEU A 38 -4.74 23.87 -48.80
CA LEU A 38 -3.70 24.86 -49.17
C LEU A 38 -3.15 24.60 -50.58
N ASN A 39 -2.80 23.34 -50.89
CA ASN A 39 -2.30 22.95 -52.21
C ASN A 39 -3.35 23.17 -53.32
N ASN A 40 -4.61 22.83 -53.04
CA ASN A 40 -5.75 23.02 -53.94
C ASN A 40 -6.28 24.46 -53.96
N LYS A 41 -5.69 25.38 -53.18
CA LYS A 41 -6.08 26.80 -53.03
C LYS A 41 -7.53 27.03 -52.58
N THR A 42 -8.19 26.02 -52.01
CA THR A 42 -9.52 26.16 -51.39
C THR A 42 -9.45 26.80 -50.00
N LEU A 43 -8.24 26.90 -49.45
CA LEU A 43 -7.90 27.61 -48.23
C LEU A 43 -6.70 28.52 -48.52
N LEU A 44 -6.78 29.80 -48.16
CA LEU A 44 -5.76 30.79 -48.49
C LEU A 44 -4.76 30.95 -47.32
N PRO A 45 -3.45 31.06 -47.58
CA PRO A 45 -2.41 31.31 -46.55
C PRO A 45 -2.71 32.48 -45.59
N ILE A 46 -3.49 33.47 -46.04
CA ILE A 46 -3.81 34.69 -45.28
C ILE A 46 -5.04 34.57 -44.37
N ASP A 47 -5.79 33.45 -44.44
CA ASP A 47 -7.07 33.29 -43.76
C ASP A 47 -6.96 33.40 -42.23
N ALA A 48 -7.98 34.01 -41.61
CA ALA A 48 -8.04 34.25 -40.16
C ALA A 48 -8.12 32.97 -39.30
N ILE A 49 -8.19 31.80 -39.92
CA ILE A 49 -8.08 30.50 -39.24
C ILE A 49 -6.65 30.22 -38.75
N PHE A 50 -5.63 30.76 -39.42
CA PHE A 50 -4.23 30.57 -39.06
C PHE A 50 -3.86 31.50 -37.90
N PHE A 51 -3.14 30.95 -36.92
CA PHE A 51 -2.56 31.74 -35.85
C PHE A 51 -1.49 32.67 -36.43
N ARG A 52 -1.45 33.94 -35.99
CA ARG A 52 -0.46 34.91 -36.46
C ARG A 52 0.66 35.08 -35.45
N GLN A 53 1.86 34.62 -35.80
CA GLN A 53 3.07 34.82 -35.01
C GLN A 53 3.89 35.97 -35.64
N PHE A 54 4.13 37.04 -34.87
CA PHE A 54 4.77 38.27 -35.36
C PHE A 54 4.09 38.85 -36.62
N GLY A 55 2.75 38.79 -36.66
CA GLY A 55 1.93 39.25 -37.79
C GLY A 55 1.78 38.25 -38.95
N GLN A 56 2.73 37.32 -39.10
CA GLN A 56 2.73 36.31 -40.17
C GLN A 56 1.83 35.11 -39.81
N PRO A 57 1.00 34.59 -40.74
CA PRO A 57 0.19 33.40 -40.50
C PRO A 57 1.08 32.15 -40.41
N MET A 58 0.76 31.25 -39.48
CA MET A 58 1.42 29.96 -39.32
C MET A 58 0.82 28.90 -40.27
N ASN A 59 1.02 29.08 -41.58
CA ASN A 59 0.47 28.21 -42.63
C ASN A 59 1.51 27.27 -43.28
N ASP A 60 2.73 27.19 -42.74
CA ASP A 60 3.79 26.26 -43.19
C ASP A 60 3.33 24.81 -42.98
N PRO A 61 3.32 23.94 -44.03
CA PRO A 61 2.95 22.52 -43.91
C PRO A 61 3.68 21.72 -42.83
N THR A 62 4.88 22.15 -42.42
CA THR A 62 5.71 21.52 -41.37
C THR A 62 5.40 22.04 -39.96
N ASN A 63 4.67 23.15 -39.82
CA ASN A 63 4.39 23.81 -38.55
C ASN A 63 3.07 24.61 -38.57
N ILE A 64 1.98 23.98 -39.01
CA ILE A 64 0.66 24.63 -39.07
C ILE A 64 0.18 25.00 -37.66
N GLY A 65 -0.07 26.29 -37.45
CA GLY A 65 -0.66 26.86 -36.23
C GLY A 65 -2.04 27.44 -36.53
N LEU A 66 -3.06 26.95 -35.82
CA LEU A 66 -4.44 27.42 -35.94
C LEU A 66 -4.87 28.24 -34.72
N THR A 67 -5.77 29.19 -34.94
CA THR A 67 -6.59 29.77 -33.87
C THR A 67 -7.60 28.75 -33.36
N LEU A 68 -8.18 28.94 -32.18
CA LEU A 68 -9.21 28.05 -31.65
C LEU A 68 -10.42 27.90 -32.60
N ASN A 69 -10.85 29.00 -33.22
CA ASN A 69 -11.96 28.98 -34.19
C ASN A 69 -11.53 28.30 -35.50
N GLY A 70 -10.30 28.54 -35.97
CA GLY A 70 -9.74 27.84 -37.12
C GLY A 70 -9.66 26.33 -36.92
N CYS A 71 -9.20 25.88 -35.75
CA CYS A 71 -9.18 24.47 -35.37
C CYS A 71 -10.57 23.85 -35.41
N ARG A 72 -11.57 24.51 -34.79
CA ARG A 72 -12.95 24.00 -34.79
C ARG A 72 -13.56 23.93 -36.19
N ALA A 73 -13.25 24.90 -37.06
CA ALA A 73 -13.75 24.95 -38.42
C ALA A 73 -13.09 23.94 -39.37
N GLN A 74 -11.80 23.60 -39.16
CA GLN A 74 -11.05 22.73 -40.07
C GLN A 74 -10.89 21.28 -39.57
N CYS A 75 -10.77 21.06 -38.25
CA CYS A 75 -10.53 19.74 -37.65
C CYS A 75 -11.78 19.09 -37.04
N GLY A 76 -12.96 19.72 -37.19
CA GLY A 76 -14.12 19.45 -36.34
C GLY A 76 -13.97 20.12 -34.96
N ALA A 77 -15.08 20.43 -34.31
CA ALA A 77 -15.09 21.28 -33.12
C ALA A 77 -14.71 20.63 -31.76
N GLU A 78 -14.27 19.36 -31.69
CA GLU A 78 -14.86 18.49 -30.65
C GLU A 78 -14.00 17.28 -30.08
N PHE A 79 -14.55 16.10 -29.65
CA PHE A 79 -13.91 14.92 -28.94
C PHE A 79 -14.41 13.49 -29.41
N ASP A 80 -13.51 12.52 -29.68
CA ASP A 80 -13.69 11.13 -30.16
C ASP A 80 -12.56 10.28 -29.53
N TRP A 81 -12.75 8.96 -29.50
CA TRP A 81 -11.83 8.00 -28.93
C TRP A 81 -10.59 7.86 -29.80
N TYR A 82 -9.42 7.69 -29.19
CA TYR A 82 -8.24 7.37 -29.97
C TYR A 82 -8.41 6.01 -30.66
N ARG A 83 -8.17 5.91 -31.97
CA ARG A 83 -8.27 4.64 -32.71
C ARG A 83 -7.41 3.50 -32.12
N ASP A 84 -6.40 3.83 -31.32
CA ASP A 84 -5.54 2.92 -30.55
C ASP A 84 -5.76 2.99 -29.02
N VAL A 85 -6.99 3.25 -28.52
CA VAL A 85 -7.31 3.16 -27.08
C VAL A 85 -6.79 1.87 -26.45
N GLY A 86 -6.99 0.71 -27.10
CA GLY A 86 -6.53 -0.59 -26.61
C GLY A 86 -5.02 -0.63 -26.34
N PRO A 87 -4.15 -0.43 -27.35
CA PRO A 87 -2.70 -0.30 -27.19
C PRO A 87 -2.25 0.78 -26.19
N ARG A 88 -2.93 1.92 -26.11
CA ARG A 88 -2.64 2.95 -25.10
C ARG A 88 -2.84 2.44 -23.69
N LEU A 89 -4.00 1.85 -23.44
CA LEU A 89 -4.31 1.34 -22.11
C LEU A 89 -3.36 0.19 -21.77
N SER A 90 -3.12 -0.76 -22.68
CA SER A 90 -2.23 -1.89 -22.40
C SER A 90 -0.79 -1.47 -22.05
N THR A 91 -0.25 -0.41 -22.69
CA THR A 91 1.13 0.06 -22.45
C THR A 91 1.39 0.68 -21.06
N TRP A 92 0.37 1.11 -20.29
CA TRP A 92 0.60 1.61 -18.93
C TRP A 92 -0.33 0.99 -17.88
N LEU A 93 -1.57 0.66 -18.23
CA LEU A 93 -2.56 0.10 -17.31
C LEU A 93 -2.20 -1.33 -16.90
N ILE A 94 -1.70 -2.17 -17.81
CA ILE A 94 -1.28 -3.54 -17.46
C ILE A 94 -0.10 -3.49 -16.47
N PRO A 95 1.00 -2.75 -16.71
CA PRO A 95 2.04 -2.56 -15.70
C PRO A 95 1.53 -2.02 -14.35
N VAL A 96 0.61 -1.06 -14.34
CA VAL A 96 0.00 -0.53 -13.12
C VAL A 96 -0.80 -1.61 -12.38
N ILE A 97 -1.62 -2.41 -13.08
CA ILE A 97 -2.36 -3.55 -12.48
C ILE A 97 -1.39 -4.61 -11.94
N VAL A 98 -0.29 -4.88 -12.65
CA VAL A 98 0.74 -5.83 -12.19
C VAL A 98 1.44 -5.30 -10.93
N LEU A 99 1.77 -4.01 -10.84
CA LEU A 99 2.31 -3.39 -9.63
C LEU A 99 1.33 -3.47 -8.45
N LEU A 100 0.05 -3.14 -8.67
CA LEU A 100 -1.00 -3.26 -7.66
C LEU A 100 -1.18 -4.71 -7.17
N GLY A 101 -1.14 -5.69 -8.09
CA GLY A 101 -1.19 -7.12 -7.78
C GLY A 101 0.08 -7.67 -7.10
N ASN A 102 1.14 -6.86 -6.99
CA ASN A 102 2.35 -7.15 -6.23
C ASN A 102 2.39 -6.44 -4.87
N MET A 103 1.38 -5.65 -4.50
CA MET A 103 1.28 -5.12 -3.14
C MET A 103 1.08 -6.25 -2.12
N GLN A 104 1.70 -6.14 -0.93
CA GLN A 104 1.40 -7.04 0.19
C GLN A 104 0.01 -6.71 0.76
N LEU A 105 -0.99 -7.45 0.29
CA LEU A 105 -2.35 -7.41 0.80
C LEU A 105 -2.53 -8.48 1.88
N ALA A 106 -3.13 -8.11 3.01
CA ALA A 106 -3.43 -9.06 4.07
C ALA A 106 -4.39 -10.16 3.59
N THR A 107 -4.21 -11.40 4.08
CA THR A 107 -4.96 -12.60 3.68
C THR A 107 -6.40 -12.66 4.23
N LEU A 108 -7.11 -11.53 4.20
CA LEU A 108 -8.43 -11.29 4.78
C LEU A 108 -9.59 -11.58 3.81
N GLY A 109 -9.32 -12.32 2.72
CA GLY A 109 -10.28 -12.65 1.67
C GLY A 109 -10.49 -11.53 0.63
N LYS A 110 -11.01 -11.92 -0.54
CA LYS A 110 -11.07 -11.07 -1.75
C LYS A 110 -11.72 -9.70 -1.53
N ARG A 111 -12.78 -9.61 -0.71
CA ARG A 111 -13.48 -8.35 -0.40
C ARG A 111 -12.57 -7.36 0.34
N ASN A 112 -11.84 -7.82 1.36
CA ASN A 112 -10.95 -6.96 2.13
C ASN A 112 -9.69 -6.59 1.32
N SER A 113 -9.20 -7.50 0.47
CA SER A 113 -8.15 -7.19 -0.51
C SER A 113 -8.58 -6.07 -1.47
N LEU A 114 -9.79 -6.14 -2.03
CA LEU A 114 -10.34 -5.07 -2.88
C LEU A 114 -10.52 -3.75 -2.11
N MET A 115 -11.04 -3.78 -0.88
CA MET A 115 -11.13 -2.59 -0.02
C MET A 115 -9.76 -1.97 0.27
N THR A 116 -8.73 -2.79 0.47
CA THR A 116 -7.34 -2.34 0.66
C THR A 116 -6.78 -1.67 -0.58
N LEU A 117 -7.07 -2.20 -1.78
CA LEU A 117 -6.69 -1.59 -3.06
C LEU A 117 -7.44 -0.27 -3.32
N LEU A 118 -8.73 -0.20 -2.96
CA LEU A 118 -9.50 1.05 -3.05
C LEU A 118 -8.96 2.11 -2.08
N HIS A 119 -8.59 1.72 -0.85
CA HIS A 119 -7.89 2.62 0.09
C HIS A 119 -6.56 3.13 -0.49
N LEU A 120 -5.71 2.25 -1.06
CA LEU A 120 -4.48 2.67 -1.72
C LEU A 120 -4.71 3.70 -2.84
N LEU A 121 -5.74 3.50 -3.67
CA LEU A 121 -6.01 4.34 -4.83
C LEU A 121 -6.78 5.63 -4.48
N GLY A 122 -7.51 5.64 -3.35
CA GLY A 122 -8.25 6.80 -2.85
C GLY A 122 -7.49 7.65 -1.81
N ASP A 123 -6.49 7.06 -1.15
CA ASP A 123 -5.64 7.70 -0.15
C ASP A 123 -4.21 7.08 -0.12
N PRO A 124 -3.42 7.30 -1.19
CA PRO A 124 -2.07 6.75 -1.28
C PRO A 124 -1.11 7.36 -0.25
N ILE A 125 -1.40 8.58 0.22
CA ILE A 125 -0.62 9.27 1.25
C ILE A 125 -0.81 8.56 2.60
N ASP A 126 -2.05 8.31 3.03
CA ASP A 126 -2.30 7.55 4.27
C ASP A 126 -1.80 6.11 4.17
N SER A 127 -1.90 5.49 2.99
CA SER A 127 -1.35 4.17 2.72
C SER A 127 0.18 4.10 2.88
N CYS A 128 0.92 5.05 2.31
CA CYS A 128 2.37 5.14 2.48
C CYS A 128 2.74 5.49 3.93
N TRP A 129 2.01 6.43 4.55
CA TRP A 129 2.24 6.88 5.91
C TRP A 129 1.98 5.76 6.94
N SER A 130 0.97 4.92 6.76
CA SER A 130 0.71 3.74 7.58
C SER A 130 1.86 2.72 7.52
N LEU A 131 2.44 2.50 6.34
CA LEU A 131 3.63 1.64 6.17
C LEU A 131 4.88 2.22 6.86
N LEU A 132 5.13 3.53 6.73
CA LEU A 132 6.23 4.20 7.44
C LEU A 132 6.03 4.20 8.96
N THR A 133 4.80 4.40 9.41
CA THR A 133 4.42 4.36 10.83
C THR A 133 4.70 2.98 11.42
N LYS A 134 4.41 1.91 10.67
CA LYS A 134 4.74 0.54 11.06
C LYS A 134 6.25 0.29 11.19
N LEU A 135 7.06 0.78 10.26
CA LEU A 135 8.52 0.70 10.35
C LEU A 135 9.08 1.49 11.54
N GLU A 136 8.49 2.64 11.86
CA GLU A 136 8.86 3.44 13.01
C GLU A 136 8.49 2.75 14.35
N ILE A 137 7.35 2.08 14.40
CA ILE A 137 6.97 1.21 15.51
C ILE A 137 8.01 0.07 15.71
N TRP A 138 8.51 -0.53 14.63
CA TRP A 138 9.57 -1.55 14.71
C TRP A 138 10.93 -0.96 15.13
N ASN A 139 11.28 0.26 14.71
CA ASN A 139 12.47 0.96 15.23
C ASN A 139 12.41 1.08 16.77
N ARG A 140 11.23 1.38 17.31
CA ARG A 140 11.01 1.50 18.77
C ARG A 140 11.09 0.16 19.49
N CYS A 141 10.57 -0.92 18.88
CA CYS A 141 10.71 -2.27 19.42
C CYS A 141 12.19 -2.69 19.48
N TYR A 142 13.00 -2.32 18.49
CA TYR A 142 14.46 -2.50 18.51
C TYR A 142 15.11 -1.68 19.64
N ASP A 143 14.84 -0.37 19.73
CA ASP A 143 15.43 0.50 20.75
C ASP A 143 15.02 0.09 22.19
N GLN A 144 13.80 -0.45 22.36
CA GLN A 144 13.33 -1.07 23.60
C GLN A 144 14.10 -2.36 23.95
N ALA A 145 14.37 -3.22 22.95
CA ALA A 145 15.19 -4.41 23.15
C ALA A 145 16.67 -4.08 23.45
N VAL A 146 17.21 -2.99 22.88
CA VAL A 146 18.53 -2.45 23.27
C VAL A 146 18.53 -2.08 24.74
N GLN A 147 17.49 -1.39 25.24
CA GLN A 147 17.40 -1.01 26.66
C GLN A 147 17.38 -2.24 27.58
N LEU A 148 16.61 -3.30 27.25
CA LEU A 148 16.61 -4.56 28.00
C LEU A 148 17.97 -5.30 28.00
N SER A 149 18.80 -5.10 26.98
CA SER A 149 20.06 -5.81 26.81
C SER A 149 21.28 -5.02 27.29
N ARG A 150 21.16 -3.71 27.54
CA ARG A 150 22.26 -2.90 28.11
C ARG A 150 22.73 -3.41 29.47
N ASN A 151 21.84 -3.96 30.29
CA ASN A 151 22.19 -4.54 31.60
C ASN A 151 22.98 -5.87 31.49
N HIS A 152 23.09 -6.48 30.30
CA HIS A 152 23.50 -7.88 30.12
C HIS A 152 24.67 -8.07 29.13
N GLY A 153 25.34 -6.99 28.75
CA GLY A 153 26.28 -6.99 27.62
C GLY A 153 25.56 -6.89 26.27
N GLN A 154 26.12 -6.09 25.36
CA GLN A 154 25.47 -5.76 24.09
C GLN A 154 25.69 -6.86 23.03
N ASN A 155 25.04 -8.01 23.18
CA ASN A 155 24.92 -8.95 22.06
C ASN A 155 23.79 -8.50 21.11
N GLU A 156 24.14 -8.16 19.87
CA GLU A 156 23.19 -7.69 18.86
C GLU A 156 22.14 -8.76 18.50
N ASP A 157 22.50 -10.05 18.52
CA ASP A 157 21.55 -11.15 18.33
C ASP A 157 20.43 -11.11 19.39
N HIS A 158 20.79 -10.94 20.67
CA HIS A 158 19.81 -10.93 21.77
C HIS A 158 18.86 -9.73 21.66
N VAL A 159 19.38 -8.57 21.24
CA VAL A 159 18.59 -7.35 20.95
C VAL A 159 17.60 -7.63 19.82
N ARG A 160 18.05 -8.28 18.74
CA ARG A 160 17.21 -8.62 17.59
C ARG A 160 16.11 -9.60 17.96
N ASP A 161 16.44 -10.67 18.69
CA ASP A 161 15.50 -11.71 19.11
C ASP A 161 14.36 -11.12 19.95
N ARG A 162 14.72 -10.37 21.00
CA ARG A 162 13.76 -9.64 21.84
C ARG A 162 12.95 -8.62 21.05
N GLY A 163 13.60 -7.84 20.17
CA GLY A 163 12.94 -6.84 19.35
C GLY A 163 11.90 -7.45 18.40
N THR A 164 12.17 -8.63 17.83
CA THR A 164 11.24 -9.36 16.98
C THR A 164 10.02 -9.86 17.75
N ILE A 165 10.21 -10.35 18.98
CA ILE A 165 9.09 -10.72 19.86
C ILE A 165 8.26 -9.49 20.24
N LEU A 166 8.89 -8.36 20.60
CA LEU A 166 8.21 -7.10 20.88
C LEU A 166 7.40 -6.60 19.67
N ALA A 167 7.97 -6.68 18.45
CA ALA A 167 7.29 -6.31 17.22
C ALA A 167 6.08 -7.23 16.91
N ALA A 168 6.17 -8.52 17.24
CA ALA A 168 5.06 -9.47 17.10
C ALA A 168 3.94 -9.24 18.15
N ILE A 169 4.30 -8.93 19.40
CA ILE A 169 3.34 -8.51 20.44
C ILE A 169 2.60 -7.25 19.97
N GLN A 170 3.34 -6.23 19.53
CA GLN A 170 2.82 -4.96 19.05
C GLN A 170 1.87 -5.14 17.83
N GLU A 171 2.13 -6.11 16.98
CA GLU A 171 1.27 -6.50 15.85
C GLU A 171 -0.03 -7.17 16.30
N LEU A 172 0.03 -8.01 17.33
CA LEU A 172 -1.12 -8.73 17.86
C LEU A 172 -2.04 -7.83 18.69
N GLU A 173 -1.48 -6.92 19.49
CA GLU A 173 -2.23 -5.98 20.34
C GLU A 173 -2.73 -4.74 19.59
N GLY A 174 -1.99 -4.28 18.56
CA GLY A 174 -2.33 -3.09 17.79
C GLY A 174 -1.90 -1.78 18.44
N PRO A 175 -2.19 -0.62 17.80
CA PRO A 175 -1.63 0.68 18.19
C PRO A 175 -2.07 1.13 19.60
N GLY A 176 -1.14 1.75 20.33
CA GLY A 176 -1.37 2.27 21.69
C GLY A 176 -1.07 1.28 22.83
N SER A 177 -0.83 0.00 22.51
CA SER A 177 -0.28 -0.98 23.45
C SER A 177 1.17 -0.67 23.84
N ASN A 178 1.62 -1.23 24.97
CA ASN A 178 3.01 -1.19 25.39
C ASN A 178 3.59 -2.62 25.30
N PRO A 179 4.23 -3.01 24.18
CA PRO A 179 4.66 -4.40 23.97
C PRO A 179 5.69 -4.86 25.02
N MET A 180 6.42 -3.92 25.62
CA MET A 180 7.34 -4.18 26.73
C MET A 180 6.62 -4.70 27.98
N GLN A 181 5.46 -4.12 28.31
CA GLN A 181 4.67 -4.56 29.46
C GLN A 181 4.19 -6.00 29.24
N THR A 182 3.60 -6.28 28.08
CA THR A 182 3.11 -7.61 27.74
C THR A 182 4.24 -8.65 27.67
N TYR A 183 5.42 -8.28 27.16
CA TYR A 183 6.62 -9.13 27.20
C TYR A 183 7.01 -9.46 28.65
N ASN A 184 7.08 -8.44 29.52
CA ASN A 184 7.39 -8.61 30.94
C ASN A 184 6.34 -9.48 31.68
N GLU A 185 5.06 -9.33 31.36
CA GLU A 185 3.98 -10.18 31.89
C GLU A 185 4.11 -11.65 31.42
N ILE A 186 4.55 -11.91 30.18
CA ILE A 186 4.78 -13.26 29.63
C ILE A 186 5.97 -13.96 30.30
N ILE A 187 7.08 -13.25 30.52
CA ILE A 187 8.27 -13.81 31.21
C ILE A 187 8.10 -13.87 32.73
N GLY A 188 7.02 -13.29 33.27
CA GLY A 188 6.64 -13.43 34.68
C GLY A 188 7.06 -12.29 35.61
N GLY A 189 7.61 -11.20 35.08
CA GLY A 189 8.01 -10.02 35.85
C GLY A 189 9.32 -10.16 36.62
N SER A 190 10.00 -11.32 36.53
CA SER A 190 11.34 -11.51 37.07
C SER A 190 12.31 -10.52 36.40
N THR A 191 12.69 -9.46 37.11
CA THR A 191 13.80 -8.58 36.71
C THR A 191 15.05 -9.43 36.69
N ILE A 192 15.60 -9.65 35.49
CA ILE A 192 16.71 -10.57 35.21
C ILE A 192 18.06 -9.98 35.71
N ASP A 193 18.07 -9.20 36.78
CA ASP A 193 19.25 -8.42 37.23
C ASP A 193 20.25 -9.23 38.09
N GLY A 194 20.07 -10.55 38.22
CA GLY A 194 21.04 -11.49 38.79
C GLY A 194 21.42 -12.60 37.81
N ASP A 195 22.59 -13.24 38.01
CA ASP A 195 23.13 -14.35 37.20
C ASP A 195 22.34 -15.66 37.35
N ASP A 196 21.08 -15.59 36.97
CA ASP A 196 20.12 -16.68 37.04
C ASP A 196 20.48 -17.78 36.03
N PRO A 197 20.69 -19.05 36.47
CA PRO A 197 21.00 -20.17 35.57
C PRO A 197 19.88 -20.49 34.57
N GLU A 198 18.67 -19.94 34.72
CA GLU A 198 17.59 -20.07 33.73
C GLU A 198 17.75 -19.14 32.50
N ARG A 199 18.65 -18.13 32.57
CA ARG A 199 18.92 -17.18 31.46
C ARG A 199 19.21 -17.85 30.10
N PRO A 200 20.04 -18.91 29.98
CA PRO A 200 20.34 -19.53 28.68
C PRO A 200 19.12 -20.22 28.07
N ALA A 201 18.24 -20.82 28.88
CA ALA A 201 17.04 -21.49 28.41
C ALA A 201 16.01 -20.48 27.87
N LEU A 202 15.78 -19.37 28.60
CA LEU A 202 14.92 -18.29 28.12
C LEU A 202 15.49 -17.64 26.86
N HIS A 203 16.81 -17.47 26.76
CA HIS A 203 17.45 -16.93 25.57
C HIS A 203 17.28 -17.85 24.35
N HIS A 204 17.54 -19.15 24.50
CA HIS A 204 17.31 -20.15 23.44
C HIS A 204 15.85 -20.11 22.96
N LEU A 205 14.88 -20.09 23.89
CA LEU A 205 13.47 -19.98 23.57
C LEU A 205 13.15 -18.67 22.81
N CYS A 206 13.75 -17.54 23.21
CA CYS A 206 13.58 -16.28 22.49
C CYS A 206 14.14 -16.35 21.06
N ARG A 207 15.30 -16.98 20.85
CA ARG A 207 15.91 -17.17 19.52
C ARG A 207 15.03 -18.05 18.62
N GLU A 208 14.58 -19.19 19.12
CA GLU A 208 13.69 -20.12 18.41
C GLU A 208 12.39 -19.41 17.95
N ILE A 209 11.73 -18.70 18.87
CA ILE A 209 10.50 -17.96 18.60
C ILE A 209 10.75 -16.79 17.64
N ALA A 210 11.85 -16.07 17.78
CA ALA A 210 12.21 -14.97 16.87
C ALA A 210 12.60 -15.45 15.46
N ASN A 211 13.17 -16.66 15.33
CA ASN A 211 13.37 -17.33 14.04
C ASN A 211 12.02 -17.63 13.38
N GLU A 212 11.14 -18.37 14.05
CA GLU A 212 9.84 -18.77 13.47
C GLU A 212 8.94 -17.57 13.14
N LEU A 213 9.00 -16.47 13.94
CA LEU A 213 8.35 -15.20 13.61
C LEU A 213 8.97 -14.54 12.36
N SER A 214 10.30 -14.51 12.23
CA SER A 214 10.96 -13.95 11.04
C SER A 214 10.75 -14.80 9.78
N ASP A 215 10.57 -16.12 9.91
CA ASP A 215 10.30 -17.03 8.80
C ASP A 215 8.83 -17.00 8.37
N SER A 216 7.94 -16.75 9.33
CA SER A 216 6.52 -16.49 9.06
C SER A 216 6.26 -15.19 8.29
N ASN A 217 7.24 -14.27 8.23
CA ASN A 217 7.16 -13.01 7.48
C ASN A 217 7.56 -13.20 6.01
N SER A 218 6.58 -13.23 5.11
CA SER A 218 6.84 -13.42 3.69
C SER A 218 7.30 -12.12 3.00
N LEU A 219 8.36 -12.21 2.21
CA LEU A 219 8.87 -11.13 1.35
C LEU A 219 8.75 -11.56 -0.12
N GLN A 220 8.09 -10.76 -0.97
CA GLN A 220 7.98 -11.04 -2.41
C GLN A 220 8.87 -10.11 -3.26
N LEU A 221 10.00 -9.66 -2.70
CA LEU A 221 10.91 -8.71 -3.36
C LEU A 221 11.33 -9.10 -4.79
N PRO A 222 11.67 -10.37 -5.13
CA PRO A 222 12.03 -10.72 -6.51
C PRO A 222 10.86 -10.51 -7.49
N ARG A 223 9.64 -10.86 -7.07
CA ARG A 223 8.40 -10.68 -7.84
C ARG A 223 8.08 -9.18 -8.02
N THR A 224 8.29 -8.39 -6.97
CA THR A 224 8.18 -6.93 -7.00
C THR A 224 9.19 -6.29 -7.96
N TRP A 225 10.46 -6.73 -7.93
CA TRP A 225 11.47 -6.24 -8.87
C TRP A 225 11.13 -6.58 -10.32
N LEU A 226 10.60 -7.78 -10.59
CA LEU A 226 10.10 -8.14 -11.93
C LEU A 226 8.94 -7.25 -12.38
N ALA A 227 8.01 -6.91 -11.48
CA ALA A 227 6.91 -5.99 -11.78
C ALA A 227 7.38 -4.56 -12.07
N ILE A 228 8.38 -4.08 -11.33
CA ILE A 228 8.99 -2.76 -11.52
C ILE A 228 9.80 -2.70 -12.81
N LEU A 229 10.60 -3.74 -13.10
CA LEU A 229 11.34 -3.85 -14.36
C LEU A 229 10.38 -3.89 -15.54
N SER A 230 9.26 -4.62 -15.44
CA SER A 230 8.19 -4.63 -16.45
C SER A 230 7.62 -3.22 -16.67
N TYR A 231 7.25 -2.50 -15.60
CA TYR A 231 6.80 -1.10 -15.71
C TYR A 231 7.84 -0.19 -16.37
N VAL A 232 9.12 -0.26 -15.96
CA VAL A 232 10.20 0.55 -16.56
C VAL A 232 10.38 0.22 -18.04
N VAL A 233 10.39 -1.07 -18.42
CA VAL A 233 10.49 -1.50 -19.82
C VAL A 233 9.31 -1.00 -20.65
N THR A 234 8.07 -1.05 -20.13
CA THR A 234 6.92 -0.54 -20.90
C THR A 234 6.93 0.99 -21.02
N VAL A 235 7.37 1.72 -19.99
CA VAL A 235 7.62 3.17 -20.09
C VAL A 235 8.71 3.47 -21.13
N LEU A 236 9.82 2.74 -21.13
CA LEU A 236 10.88 2.89 -22.15
C LEU A 236 10.39 2.53 -23.56
N SER A 237 9.50 1.56 -23.70
CA SER A 237 8.89 1.20 -25.00
C SER A 237 8.11 2.34 -25.63
N ALA A 238 7.57 3.28 -24.85
CA ALA A 238 6.87 4.46 -25.35
C ALA A 238 7.79 5.51 -26.00
N PHE A 239 9.11 5.39 -25.82
CA PHE A 239 10.14 6.23 -26.45
C PHE A 239 10.83 5.55 -27.63
N VAL A 240 10.98 4.23 -27.59
CA VAL A 240 11.74 3.47 -28.59
C VAL A 240 10.78 2.85 -29.59
N GLU A 241 10.63 3.45 -30.78
CA GLU A 241 9.73 2.96 -31.83
C GLU A 241 10.01 1.50 -32.22
N ALA A 242 11.26 1.04 -32.12
CA ALA A 242 11.65 -0.35 -32.37
C ALA A 242 11.07 -1.36 -31.36
N ILE A 243 10.59 -0.88 -30.20
CA ILE A 243 9.97 -1.71 -29.14
C ILE A 243 8.46 -1.43 -29.05
N GLY A 244 8.05 -0.16 -29.00
CA GLY A 244 6.64 0.24 -28.86
C GLY A 244 5.85 0.33 -30.17
N GLY A 245 6.52 0.21 -31.33
CA GLY A 245 5.95 0.52 -32.64
C GLY A 245 5.85 2.02 -32.92
N LYS A 246 5.43 2.38 -34.15
CA LYS A 246 5.19 3.79 -34.51
C LYS A 246 3.97 4.33 -33.74
N PRO A 247 4.14 5.38 -32.91
CA PRO A 247 3.04 5.86 -32.09
C PRO A 247 2.04 6.66 -32.93
N SER A 248 0.79 6.20 -33.01
CA SER A 248 -0.31 6.92 -33.67
C SER A 248 -0.71 8.24 -33.00
N SER A 249 -0.05 8.62 -31.90
CA SER A 249 -0.17 9.95 -31.32
C SER A 249 0.99 10.28 -30.40
N GLN A 250 1.07 11.55 -30.03
CA GLN A 250 2.12 12.13 -29.23
C GLN A 250 2.29 11.41 -27.88
N PRO A 251 3.54 11.07 -27.50
CA PRO A 251 3.79 10.20 -26.38
C PRO A 251 3.56 10.91 -25.03
N GLY A 252 3.80 12.22 -24.92
CA GLY A 252 3.72 12.98 -23.66
C GLY A 252 2.40 12.89 -22.89
N GLY A 253 1.25 12.73 -23.58
CA GLY A 253 -0.03 12.50 -22.88
C GLY A 253 -0.17 11.09 -22.29
N ARG A 254 0.43 10.08 -22.95
CA ARG A 254 0.46 8.69 -22.48
C ARG A 254 1.46 8.54 -21.33
N ILE A 255 2.68 9.06 -21.53
CA ILE A 255 3.76 9.04 -20.54
C ILE A 255 3.37 9.86 -19.31
N GLY A 256 2.77 11.05 -19.46
CA GLY A 256 2.36 11.88 -18.34
C GLY A 256 1.36 11.17 -17.43
N THR A 257 0.47 10.36 -18.01
CA THR A 257 -0.45 9.50 -17.24
C THR A 257 0.29 8.34 -16.55
N ALA A 258 1.25 7.70 -17.22
CA ALA A 258 2.09 6.66 -16.62
C ALA A 258 2.95 7.21 -15.45
N MET A 259 3.59 8.38 -15.63
CA MET A 259 4.40 9.08 -14.63
C MET A 259 3.55 9.60 -13.48
N PHE A 260 2.32 10.04 -13.73
CA PHE A 260 1.36 10.35 -12.67
C PHE A 260 1.05 9.14 -11.77
N MET A 261 1.20 7.91 -12.27
CA MET A 261 1.05 6.67 -11.49
C MET A 261 2.38 6.12 -10.94
N SER A 262 3.52 6.80 -11.16
CA SER A 262 4.86 6.32 -10.75
C SER A 262 5.05 6.23 -9.23
N TRP A 263 4.25 6.94 -8.43
CA TRP A 263 4.21 6.82 -6.97
C TRP A 263 3.92 5.39 -6.47
N LEU A 264 3.32 4.54 -7.30
CA LEU A 264 3.15 3.12 -6.98
C LEU A 264 4.49 2.41 -6.75
N LEU A 265 5.57 2.84 -7.42
CA LEU A 265 6.89 2.20 -7.32
C LEU A 265 7.42 2.21 -5.88
N PRO A 266 7.61 3.36 -5.20
CA PRO A 266 8.06 3.38 -3.81
C PRO A 266 7.06 2.75 -2.85
N ILE A 267 5.74 2.88 -3.05
CA ILE A 267 4.76 2.28 -2.13
C ILE A 267 4.75 0.75 -2.22
N VAL A 268 4.80 0.16 -3.43
CA VAL A 268 4.83 -1.30 -3.60
C VAL A 268 6.18 -1.87 -3.11
N LEU A 269 7.31 -1.17 -3.35
CA LEU A 269 8.60 -1.52 -2.76
C LEU A 269 8.59 -1.45 -1.23
N LEU A 270 8.00 -0.40 -0.65
CA LEU A 270 7.88 -0.21 0.79
C LEU A 270 7.00 -1.30 1.41
N SER A 271 5.84 -1.56 0.83
CA SER A 271 4.91 -2.64 1.20
C SER A 271 5.61 -4.00 1.24
N ASN A 272 6.40 -4.33 0.21
CA ASN A 272 7.17 -5.58 0.15
C ASN A 272 8.43 -5.58 1.03
N THR A 273 8.91 -4.43 1.47
CA THR A 273 10.05 -4.31 2.40
C THR A 273 9.62 -4.39 3.86
N VAL A 274 8.41 -3.93 4.18
CA VAL A 274 7.72 -4.25 5.44
C VAL A 274 7.40 -5.75 5.49
N GLY A 275 6.90 -6.31 4.39
CA GLY A 275 6.44 -7.69 4.34
C GLY A 275 5.08 -7.86 5.01
N CYS A 276 4.68 -9.11 5.23
CA CYS A 276 3.51 -9.45 6.06
C CYS A 276 3.64 -10.90 6.55
N PHE A 277 3.14 -11.16 7.76
CA PHE A 277 2.94 -12.53 8.23
C PHE A 277 1.98 -13.28 7.29
N THR A 278 2.39 -14.46 6.82
CA THR A 278 1.58 -15.34 5.95
C THR A 278 0.13 -15.49 6.45
N SER A 279 -0.02 -15.59 7.77
CA SER A 279 -1.26 -15.28 8.47
C SER A 279 -0.97 -14.71 9.85
N ARG A 280 -1.78 -13.73 10.31
CA ARG A 280 -1.80 -13.29 11.71
C ARG A 280 -2.11 -14.44 12.68
N ARG A 281 -2.76 -15.52 12.21
CA ARG A 281 -2.94 -16.78 12.97
C ARG A 281 -1.63 -17.51 13.24
N THR A 282 -0.66 -17.44 12.32
CA THR A 282 0.66 -18.05 12.50
C THR A 282 1.42 -17.32 13.61
N CYS A 283 1.55 -15.99 13.48
CA CYS A 283 2.13 -15.13 14.53
C CYS A 283 1.47 -15.37 15.90
N LEU A 284 0.13 -15.44 15.95
CA LEU A 284 -0.61 -15.74 17.18
C LEU A 284 -0.25 -17.12 17.78
N ARG A 285 -0.18 -18.18 16.98
CA ARG A 285 0.21 -19.53 17.46
C ARG A 285 1.63 -19.58 17.99
N VAL A 286 2.56 -18.91 17.32
CA VAL A 286 3.97 -18.81 17.75
C VAL A 286 4.07 -18.09 19.09
N MET A 287 3.38 -16.95 19.24
CA MET A 287 3.30 -16.23 20.50
C MET A 287 2.56 -17.00 21.61
N GLU A 288 1.58 -17.83 21.25
CA GLU A 288 0.92 -18.74 22.19
C GLU A 288 1.87 -19.83 22.69
N ARG A 289 2.72 -20.39 21.82
CA ARG A 289 3.77 -21.35 22.19
C ARG A 289 4.79 -20.69 23.12
N PHE A 290 5.28 -19.49 22.79
CA PHE A 290 6.18 -18.71 23.64
C PHE A 290 5.60 -18.53 25.05
N ALA A 291 4.37 -18.03 25.16
CA ALA A 291 3.72 -17.79 26.45
C ALA A 291 3.35 -19.06 27.24
N LYS A 292 3.31 -20.24 26.59
CA LYS A 292 3.22 -21.54 27.28
C LYS A 292 4.59 -22.00 27.76
N ALA A 293 5.63 -21.84 26.94
CA ALA A 293 6.99 -22.28 27.24
C ALA A 293 7.70 -21.44 28.33
N THR A 294 7.29 -20.19 28.58
CA THR A 294 7.79 -19.40 29.72
C THR A 294 7.18 -19.78 31.07
N LYS A 295 6.00 -20.45 31.10
CA LYS A 295 5.33 -20.83 32.37
C LYS A 295 6.11 -21.81 33.25
N PRO A 296 6.75 -22.88 32.73
CA PRO A 296 7.52 -23.82 33.56
C PRO A 296 8.77 -23.19 34.18
N ILE A 297 9.48 -22.37 33.40
CA ILE A 297 10.66 -21.59 33.83
C ILE A 297 10.31 -20.74 35.07
N ARG A 298 9.16 -20.05 35.03
CA ARG A 298 8.64 -19.30 36.18
C ARG A 298 8.31 -20.16 37.42
N ARG A 299 8.08 -21.47 37.28
CA ARG A 299 7.81 -22.37 38.42
C ARG A 299 9.10 -22.88 39.05
N SER A 300 10.11 -23.23 38.26
CA SER A 300 11.40 -23.72 38.77
C SER A 300 12.16 -22.66 39.58
N SER A 301 12.18 -21.40 39.12
CA SER A 301 12.75 -20.27 39.86
C SER A 301 12.07 -19.97 41.21
N PHE A 302 10.82 -20.40 41.43
CA PHE A 302 10.11 -20.24 42.70
C PHE A 302 10.24 -21.45 43.63
N SER A 303 10.51 -22.65 43.08
CA SER A 303 10.81 -23.85 43.86
C SER A 303 12.29 -23.95 44.21
N SER A 304 12.84 -22.90 44.83
CA SER A 304 14.07 -23.07 45.62
C SER A 304 13.76 -24.14 46.66
N PRO A 305 14.60 -25.18 46.84
CA PRO A 305 14.39 -26.16 47.89
C PRO A 305 14.34 -25.38 49.21
N GLU A 306 13.27 -25.61 49.96
CA GLU A 306 13.14 -25.11 51.32
C GLU A 306 14.24 -25.80 52.14
N PHE A 307 15.42 -25.17 52.18
CA PHE A 307 16.54 -25.64 52.97
C PHE A 307 16.02 -25.76 54.39
N THR A 308 15.92 -27.01 54.84
CA THR A 308 15.11 -27.39 55.98
C THR A 308 15.75 -26.77 57.21
N ARG A 309 15.29 -25.57 57.57
CA ARG A 309 15.68 -24.94 58.82
C ARG A 309 15.19 -25.86 59.91
N PHE A 310 16.14 -26.53 60.57
CA PHE A 310 15.89 -27.20 61.83
C PHE A 310 15.07 -26.27 62.72
N PRO A 311 14.01 -26.78 63.38
CA PRO A 311 13.12 -25.94 64.17
C PRO A 311 13.94 -25.22 65.25
N PRO A 312 13.79 -23.89 65.41
CA PRO A 312 14.45 -23.19 66.49
C PRO A 312 13.91 -23.72 67.82
N GLU A 313 14.85 -24.02 68.71
CA GLU A 313 14.59 -24.64 70.01
C GLU A 313 13.65 -23.77 70.86
N TYR A 314 12.62 -24.41 71.43
CA TYR A 314 11.48 -23.74 72.05
C TYR A 314 11.81 -23.24 73.45
N ASN A 315 12.38 -22.03 73.56
CA ASN A 315 12.59 -21.38 74.86
C ASN A 315 11.45 -20.43 75.22
N ARG A 316 10.71 -20.81 76.29
CA ARG A 316 9.67 -19.99 76.92
C ARG A 316 10.25 -18.75 77.60
N SER A 317 9.51 -17.65 77.58
CA SER A 317 9.25 -16.87 78.81
C SER A 317 7.99 -16.00 78.67
N PRO A 318 7.22 -15.80 79.75
CA PRO A 318 6.03 -14.96 79.76
C PRO A 318 6.38 -13.50 80.12
N GLY A 319 5.67 -12.53 79.52
CA GLY A 319 5.80 -11.11 79.86
C GLY A 319 4.51 -10.35 79.55
N ALA A 320 3.95 -9.69 80.57
CA ALA A 320 2.69 -8.95 80.48
C ALA A 320 2.91 -7.44 80.27
N GLY A 321 1.85 -6.73 79.85
CA GLY A 321 1.81 -5.26 79.71
C GLY A 321 1.25 -4.82 78.35
N SER A 322 -0.01 -4.41 78.18
CA SER A 322 -0.78 -3.31 78.80
C SER A 322 -0.77 -2.02 77.97
N THR A 323 -1.93 -1.71 77.38
CA THR A 323 -2.47 -0.36 77.08
C THR A 323 -1.65 0.67 76.27
N LYS A 324 -2.20 1.11 75.12
CA LYS A 324 -2.89 2.42 74.97
C LYS A 324 -3.32 2.71 73.51
N SER A 325 -4.58 3.08 73.33
CA SER A 325 -5.05 3.91 72.20
C SER A 325 -4.63 5.38 72.43
N PRO A 326 -4.61 6.26 71.40
CA PRO A 326 -5.86 6.92 70.98
C PRO A 326 -5.89 7.40 69.50
N GLY A 327 -6.99 8.06 69.09
CA GLY A 327 -6.87 9.26 68.24
C GLY A 327 -7.58 9.25 66.89
N LEU A 328 -8.72 9.95 66.83
CA LEU A 328 -9.51 10.29 65.64
C LEU A 328 -8.72 10.95 64.49
N SER A 329 -9.26 10.85 63.27
CA SER A 329 -9.28 11.96 62.29
C SER A 329 -10.50 11.85 61.35
N PRO A 330 -11.23 12.94 61.06
CA PRO A 330 -12.44 12.92 60.22
C PRO A 330 -12.15 13.21 58.73
N PRO A 331 -13.03 12.80 57.80
CA PRO A 331 -13.02 13.28 56.42
C PRO A 331 -13.74 14.64 56.30
N PRO A 332 -13.24 15.59 55.49
CA PRO A 332 -13.91 16.87 55.25
C PRO A 332 -15.01 16.76 54.20
N ALA A 333 -16.07 17.54 54.39
CA ALA A 333 -17.04 17.88 53.34
C ALA A 333 -16.88 19.36 52.97
N HIS A 334 -17.03 19.72 51.69
CA HIS A 334 -17.95 20.78 51.20
C HIS A 334 -17.75 21.17 49.71
N HIS A 335 -18.78 21.82 49.17
CA HIS A 335 -18.92 22.47 47.84
C HIS A 335 -19.10 21.53 46.63
N ARG A 336 -20.28 21.38 45.99
CA ARG A 336 -21.44 22.28 45.67
C ARG A 336 -21.15 23.30 44.56
N ALA A 337 -21.63 23.05 43.34
CA ALA A 337 -22.42 24.00 42.53
C ALA A 337 -22.92 23.41 41.17
N ASN A 338 -24.08 23.90 40.73
CA ASN A 338 -24.56 24.03 39.35
C ASN A 338 -25.01 22.79 38.54
N SER A 339 -26.20 22.29 38.87
CA SER A 339 -27.12 21.69 37.90
C SER A 339 -27.87 22.79 37.12
N ILE A 340 -27.67 22.88 35.79
CA ILE A 340 -28.52 23.71 34.91
C ILE A 340 -29.54 22.79 34.22
N ASN A 341 -30.81 22.96 34.57
CA ASN A 341 -31.92 22.39 33.79
C ASN A 341 -31.95 23.07 32.41
N THR A 342 -31.85 22.30 31.33
CA THR A 342 -32.12 22.80 29.98
C THR A 342 -33.36 22.10 29.44
N VAL A 343 -34.35 22.92 29.07
CA VAL A 343 -35.70 22.51 28.66
C VAL A 343 -35.66 21.77 27.33
N ILE A 344 -36.40 20.65 27.24
CA ILE A 344 -36.68 19.97 25.97
C ILE A 344 -37.69 20.82 25.20
N SER A 345 -37.24 21.46 24.11
CA SER A 345 -38.14 22.10 23.14
C SER A 345 -38.37 21.16 21.97
N SER A 346 -39.63 20.82 21.72
CA SER A 346 -40.07 20.00 20.59
C SER A 346 -39.88 20.73 19.26
N ALA A 347 -39.29 20.05 18.26
CA ALA A 347 -39.22 20.56 16.90
C ALA A 347 -40.52 20.24 16.12
N PRO A 348 -41.01 21.16 15.26
CA PRO A 348 -42.21 20.95 14.46
C PRO A 348 -41.99 20.00 13.27
N PRO A 349 -43.06 19.39 12.73
CA PRO A 349 -42.98 18.47 11.59
C PRO A 349 -42.68 19.21 10.26
N PRO A 350 -42.11 18.50 9.26
CA PRO A 350 -41.79 19.08 7.95
C PRO A 350 -43.06 19.35 7.11
N PRO A 351 -43.04 20.35 6.20
CA PRO A 351 -44.14 20.64 5.29
C PRO A 351 -44.27 19.58 4.17
N PRO A 352 -45.46 19.45 3.55
CA PRO A 352 -45.74 18.43 2.54
C PRO A 352 -45.04 18.70 1.20
N ALA A 353 -44.82 17.61 0.44
CA ALA A 353 -44.18 17.66 -0.87
C ALA A 353 -45.09 18.33 -1.93
N LEU A 354 -44.51 19.22 -2.72
CA LEU A 354 -45.13 19.77 -3.93
C LEU A 354 -45.09 18.74 -5.07
N SER A 355 -46.26 18.46 -5.63
CA SER A 355 -46.42 17.74 -6.88
C SER A 355 -46.04 18.62 -8.08
N LEU A 356 -45.48 18.00 -9.12
CA LEU A 356 -45.34 18.56 -10.46
C LEU A 356 -45.99 17.59 -11.46
N PRO A 357 -46.57 18.08 -12.57
CA PRO A 357 -47.56 17.34 -13.34
C PRO A 357 -46.96 16.42 -14.42
N ASP A 358 -47.80 15.47 -14.85
CA ASP A 358 -47.58 14.64 -16.03
C ASP A 358 -47.40 15.47 -17.32
N ALA A 359 -46.51 15.00 -18.20
CA ALA A 359 -46.44 15.43 -19.59
C ALA A 359 -46.28 14.21 -20.49
N SER A 360 -47.27 13.98 -21.34
CA SER A 360 -47.43 12.77 -22.16
C SER A 360 -46.96 12.95 -23.61
N LEU A 361 -46.14 12.01 -24.10
CA LEU A 361 -46.06 11.57 -25.52
C LEU A 361 -45.61 12.62 -26.58
N PRO A 362 -45.32 12.22 -27.85
CA PRO A 362 -45.31 10.87 -28.43
C PRO A 362 -43.96 10.44 -29.06
N SER A 363 -43.92 9.16 -29.45
CA SER A 363 -42.98 8.59 -30.43
C SER A 363 -43.26 9.16 -31.84
N PRO A 364 -42.30 9.05 -32.79
CA PRO A 364 -42.56 8.08 -33.86
C PRO A 364 -41.38 7.17 -34.20
N ALA A 365 -41.71 6.01 -34.75
CA ALA A 365 -40.77 5.10 -35.40
C ALA A 365 -40.36 5.62 -36.78
N GLU A 366 -39.21 5.17 -37.31
CA GLU A 366 -39.23 4.46 -38.59
C GLU A 366 -37.98 3.63 -38.90
N ASN A 367 -38.22 2.65 -39.77
CA ASN A 367 -37.35 1.63 -40.31
C ASN A 367 -36.10 2.19 -41.03
N HIS A 368 -34.98 1.44 -41.03
CA HIS A 368 -34.57 0.73 -42.26
C HIS A 368 -33.41 -0.28 -42.13
N ARG A 369 -33.53 -1.35 -42.95
CA ARG A 369 -32.48 -2.18 -43.57
C ARG A 369 -31.43 -2.87 -42.70
N GLN A 370 -31.63 -4.19 -42.58
CA GLN A 370 -30.56 -5.17 -42.77
C GLN A 370 -30.04 -5.09 -44.21
N ASP A 371 -28.74 -5.29 -44.42
CA ASP A 371 -28.21 -5.80 -45.69
C ASP A 371 -27.18 -6.90 -45.40
N TYR A 372 -27.29 -8.00 -46.15
CA TYR A 372 -26.43 -9.18 -46.05
C TYR A 372 -25.09 -8.92 -46.75
N PHE A 373 -23.99 -9.45 -46.21
CA PHE A 373 -22.85 -9.84 -47.04
C PHE A 373 -22.35 -11.23 -46.68
N HIS A 374 -22.60 -12.19 -47.58
CA HIS A 374 -21.80 -13.40 -47.67
C HIS A 374 -20.37 -13.03 -48.08
N GLN A 375 -19.36 -13.61 -47.44
CA GLN A 375 -18.09 -13.87 -48.12
C GLN A 375 -17.56 -15.25 -47.76
N THR A 376 -17.03 -15.90 -48.80
CA THR A 376 -16.72 -17.33 -48.86
C THR A 376 -15.30 -17.60 -48.41
N SER A 377 -15.10 -18.69 -47.66
CA SER A 377 -13.79 -19.37 -47.65
C SER A 377 -13.53 -19.96 -49.04
N PRO A 378 -12.26 -20.02 -49.50
CA PRO A 378 -11.52 -21.25 -49.22
C PRO A 378 -9.99 -21.09 -49.08
N SER A 379 -9.37 -21.95 -48.27
CA SER A 379 -8.42 -22.95 -48.78
C SER A 379 -7.85 -23.81 -47.65
N LYS A 380 -7.41 -25.02 -48.03
CA LYS A 380 -6.90 -26.05 -47.12
C LYS A 380 -5.40 -25.88 -46.92
N SER A 381 -4.90 -26.22 -45.74
CA SER A 381 -3.51 -26.64 -45.55
C SER A 381 -3.46 -27.64 -44.40
N ALA A 382 -3.10 -28.88 -44.72
CA ALA A 382 -3.02 -29.97 -43.75
C ALA A 382 -1.63 -30.01 -43.11
N ALA A 383 -1.57 -30.23 -41.79
CA ALA A 383 -0.36 -30.60 -41.08
C ALA A 383 -0.72 -31.57 -39.95
N LEU A 384 0.08 -32.64 -39.81
CA LEU A 384 -0.23 -33.77 -38.94
C LEU A 384 -0.14 -33.41 -37.44
N ARG A 385 -0.94 -34.08 -36.61
CA ARG A 385 -0.66 -34.30 -35.19
C ARG A 385 -0.65 -35.80 -34.91
N PRO A 386 0.33 -36.34 -34.16
CA PRO A 386 0.35 -37.75 -33.79
C PRO A 386 -0.61 -38.05 -32.63
N HIS A 387 -1.09 -39.28 -32.57
CA HIS A 387 -1.82 -39.82 -31.42
C HIS A 387 -0.95 -39.86 -30.16
N SER A 388 -1.44 -39.32 -29.05
CA SER A 388 -0.99 -39.68 -27.71
C SER A 388 -2.06 -40.55 -27.05
N GLN A 389 -1.72 -41.81 -26.76
CA GLN A 389 -2.63 -42.78 -26.13
C GLN A 389 -2.94 -42.37 -24.68
N SER A 390 -4.21 -42.47 -24.29
CA SER A 390 -4.66 -42.28 -22.91
C SER A 390 -4.42 -43.55 -22.09
N LEU A 391 -3.30 -43.61 -21.37
CA LEU A 391 -3.08 -44.63 -20.34
C LEU A 391 -3.92 -44.32 -19.10
N SER A 392 -4.97 -45.13 -18.89
CA SER A 392 -5.77 -45.13 -17.67
C SER A 392 -4.99 -45.74 -16.51
N VAL A 393 -4.39 -44.91 -15.64
CA VAL A 393 -3.77 -45.37 -14.40
C VAL A 393 -4.83 -45.42 -13.30
N SER A 394 -5.15 -46.63 -12.86
CA SER A 394 -6.00 -46.90 -11.69
C SER A 394 -5.26 -46.46 -10.42
N SER A 395 -5.90 -45.58 -9.64
CA SER A 395 -5.33 -45.06 -8.39
C SER A 395 -5.89 -45.82 -7.19
N PRO A 396 -5.06 -46.51 -6.38
CA PRO A 396 -5.53 -47.31 -5.25
C PRO A 396 -5.64 -46.50 -3.94
N GLY A 397 -6.64 -46.85 -3.12
CA GLY A 397 -6.58 -46.70 -1.66
C GLY A 397 -6.72 -45.28 -1.09
N SER A 398 -7.95 -44.77 -1.01
CA SER A 398 -8.27 -43.62 -0.14
C SER A 398 -8.17 -44.00 1.35
N THR A 399 -7.00 -43.79 1.95
CA THR A 399 -6.77 -44.02 3.39
C THR A 399 -6.88 -42.74 4.20
N GLY A 400 -7.85 -42.72 5.12
CA GLY A 400 -7.81 -41.99 6.39
C GLY A 400 -7.24 -40.56 6.41
N ARG A 401 -7.88 -39.59 5.75
CA ARG A 401 -7.62 -38.17 6.01
C ARG A 401 -8.17 -37.80 7.40
N ARG A 402 -7.37 -37.98 8.46
CA ARG A 402 -7.75 -37.58 9.83
C ARG A 402 -8.17 -36.12 9.86
N SER A 403 -9.46 -35.91 10.13
CA SER A 403 -9.95 -34.67 10.72
C SER A 403 -9.12 -34.40 11.98
N VAL A 404 -8.53 -33.21 12.08
CA VAL A 404 -8.04 -32.72 13.37
C VAL A 404 -9.27 -32.14 14.05
N ASP A 405 -9.89 -32.94 14.91
CA ASP A 405 -11.20 -32.62 15.46
C ASP A 405 -11.15 -31.37 16.35
N TYR A 406 -12.19 -30.54 16.22
CA TYR A 406 -12.33 -29.26 16.93
C TYR A 406 -12.37 -29.39 18.47
N LEU A 407 -12.46 -30.61 19.00
CA LEU A 407 -12.60 -30.91 20.42
C LEU A 407 -11.33 -30.66 21.24
N ASP A 408 -10.14 -30.88 20.68
CA ASP A 408 -8.86 -30.70 21.40
C ASP A 408 -8.62 -29.25 21.84
N LEU A 409 -9.20 -28.27 21.13
CA LEU A 409 -9.15 -26.86 21.53
C LEU A 409 -10.12 -26.49 22.67
N GLN A 410 -11.11 -27.33 22.97
CA GLN A 410 -12.06 -27.11 24.06
C GLN A 410 -11.62 -27.74 25.40
N LEU A 411 -10.83 -28.82 25.38
CA LEU A 411 -10.38 -29.49 26.60
C LEU A 411 -9.28 -28.73 27.38
N PHE A 412 -8.51 -27.85 26.74
CA PHE A 412 -7.53 -26.97 27.40
C PHE A 412 -8.15 -25.73 28.09
N SER A 413 -9.41 -25.80 28.54
CA SER A 413 -10.18 -24.62 28.96
C SER A 413 -10.12 -24.27 30.47
N GLN A 414 -9.66 -25.18 31.33
CA GLN A 414 -9.85 -25.02 32.79
C GLN A 414 -8.73 -24.30 33.59
N GLU A 415 -7.51 -24.14 33.07
CA GLU A 415 -6.51 -23.30 33.74
C GLU A 415 -6.71 -21.81 33.39
N ARG A 416 -6.59 -20.93 34.40
CA ARG A 416 -6.77 -19.47 34.26
C ARG A 416 -6.01 -18.93 33.03
N PRO A 417 -6.71 -18.43 31.99
CA PRO A 417 -6.04 -17.83 30.85
C PRO A 417 -5.24 -16.61 31.33
N SER A 418 -4.02 -16.45 30.83
CA SER A 418 -3.33 -15.16 30.91
C SER A 418 -4.24 -14.08 30.34
N LYS A 419 -4.18 -12.83 30.85
CA LYS A 419 -5.02 -11.73 30.35
C LYS A 419 -4.97 -11.61 28.82
N ILE A 420 -3.79 -11.85 28.25
CA ILE A 420 -3.50 -11.98 26.83
C ILE A 420 -4.43 -13.02 26.15
N MET A 421 -4.43 -14.29 26.60
CA MET A 421 -5.36 -15.31 26.10
C MET A 421 -6.83 -14.97 26.38
N GLY A 422 -7.13 -14.28 27.49
CA GLY A 422 -8.48 -13.80 27.80
C GLY A 422 -9.02 -12.82 26.75
N HIS A 423 -8.21 -11.82 26.38
CA HIS A 423 -8.52 -10.88 25.29
C HIS A 423 -8.58 -11.57 23.92
N LEU A 424 -7.71 -12.56 23.67
CA LEU A 424 -7.60 -13.25 22.37
C LEU A 424 -8.63 -14.38 22.15
N LYS A 425 -9.25 -14.92 23.22
CA LYS A 425 -10.24 -16.02 23.12
C LYS A 425 -11.55 -15.63 22.41
N SER A 426 -11.82 -14.34 22.14
CA SER A 426 -12.96 -13.91 21.29
C SER A 426 -12.66 -14.08 19.79
N TYR A 427 -12.49 -15.34 19.37
CA TYR A 427 -11.90 -15.70 18.07
C TYR A 427 -12.80 -15.39 16.85
N THR A 428 -14.12 -15.32 17.03
CA THR A 428 -15.09 -14.98 15.97
C THR A 428 -15.27 -13.47 15.76
N PRO A 429 -15.16 -12.60 16.78
CA PRO A 429 -14.81 -11.19 16.58
C PRO A 429 -13.47 -10.97 15.88
N PHE A 430 -12.41 -11.69 16.28
CA PHE A 430 -11.04 -11.41 15.85
C PHE A 430 -10.84 -11.40 14.32
N SER A 431 -11.33 -12.40 13.59
CA SER A 431 -11.18 -12.44 12.12
C SER A 431 -11.98 -11.34 11.40
N LYS A 432 -13.15 -10.97 11.94
CA LYS A 432 -13.93 -9.84 11.43
C LYS A 432 -13.23 -8.51 11.74
N ALA A 433 -12.54 -8.42 12.88
CA ALA A 433 -11.85 -7.25 13.40
C ALA A 433 -10.53 -6.91 12.68
N GLN A 434 -9.84 -7.90 12.12
CA GLN A 434 -8.52 -7.74 11.48
C GLN A 434 -8.36 -6.52 10.55
N PRO A 435 -9.33 -6.15 9.67
CA PRO A 435 -9.19 -4.98 8.79
C PRO A 435 -8.93 -3.66 9.53
N TRP A 436 -9.51 -3.45 10.72
CA TRP A 436 -9.41 -2.20 11.47
C TRP A 436 -8.51 -2.27 12.72
N PHE A 437 -8.00 -3.45 13.07
CA PHE A 437 -6.97 -3.66 14.09
C PHE A 437 -5.55 -3.74 13.49
N GLY A 438 -5.27 -2.96 12.44
CA GLY A 438 -3.94 -2.82 11.83
C GLY A 438 -3.39 -4.05 11.09
N ALA A 439 -4.19 -5.10 10.85
CA ALA A 439 -3.73 -6.23 10.02
C ALA A 439 -3.57 -5.85 8.54
N ILE A 440 -4.22 -4.76 8.10
CA ILE A 440 -4.01 -4.13 6.79
C ILE A 440 -2.89 -3.10 6.97
N TYR A 441 -1.70 -3.37 6.42
CA TYR A 441 -0.51 -2.59 6.76
C TYR A 441 -0.50 -1.19 6.12
N THR A 442 -1.32 -1.00 5.09
CA THR A 442 -1.63 0.29 4.49
C THR A 442 -2.65 1.09 5.29
N PHE A 443 -3.28 0.55 6.33
CA PHE A 443 -4.24 1.29 7.14
C PHE A 443 -3.94 1.18 8.63
N GLN A 444 -3.49 2.29 9.23
CA GLN A 444 -3.45 2.46 10.67
C GLN A 444 -4.40 3.56 11.11
N ALA A 445 -5.45 3.16 11.84
CA ALA A 445 -6.46 4.08 12.35
C ALA A 445 -5.90 5.17 13.28
N VAL A 446 -4.82 4.89 14.03
CA VAL A 446 -4.27 5.82 15.02
C VAL A 446 -2.75 5.96 14.83
N LYS A 447 -2.32 7.13 14.31
CA LYS A 447 -0.91 7.41 14.00
C LYS A 447 -0.22 8.30 15.03
N PHE A 448 -0.99 9.08 15.82
CA PHE A 448 -0.47 10.00 16.85
C PHE A 448 -0.16 9.47 18.27
N PRO A 449 -0.66 8.31 18.78
CA PRO A 449 -0.30 7.84 20.15
C PRO A 449 1.19 7.45 20.27
N ILE A 450 1.91 7.47 19.15
CA ILE A 450 3.36 7.41 18.97
C ILE A 450 4.12 8.53 19.71
N ARG A 451 3.44 9.47 20.39
CA ARG A 451 4.03 10.43 21.37
C ARG A 451 4.48 9.82 22.72
N VAL A 452 4.61 8.49 22.83
CA VAL A 452 5.33 7.85 23.96
C VAL A 452 6.77 8.41 24.05
N LYS A 453 7.23 8.73 25.27
CA LYS A 453 8.59 9.25 25.56
C LYS A 453 9.67 8.40 24.88
N GLY A 454 10.36 8.96 23.88
CA GLY A 454 11.47 8.29 23.20
C GLY A 454 11.94 9.02 21.93
N ASN A 455 13.09 8.60 21.39
CA ASN A 455 13.76 9.24 20.23
C ASN A 455 13.10 8.94 18.87
N GLY A 456 11.79 8.69 18.85
CA GLY A 456 11.07 8.39 17.63
C GLY A 456 10.77 9.63 16.80
N ARG A 457 10.57 9.44 15.49
CA ARG A 457 10.30 10.52 14.53
C ARG A 457 8.90 11.10 14.72
N SER A 458 8.77 12.38 14.39
CA SER A 458 7.47 13.08 14.38
C SER A 458 6.53 12.43 13.36
N PRO A 459 5.24 12.20 13.68
CA PRO A 459 4.27 11.68 12.73
C PRO A 459 4.11 12.57 11.49
N TYR A 460 4.22 13.90 11.65
CA TYR A 460 4.19 14.86 10.53
C TYR A 460 5.39 14.70 9.57
N PHE A 461 6.57 14.33 10.08
CA PHE A 461 7.73 14.05 9.23
C PHE A 461 7.51 12.79 8.40
N LEU A 462 6.89 11.75 8.98
CA LEU A 462 6.51 10.54 8.23
C LEU A 462 5.40 10.83 7.20
N MET A 463 4.43 11.69 7.52
CA MET A 463 3.39 12.14 6.59
C MET A 463 3.98 12.94 5.42
N PHE A 464 4.90 13.87 5.69
CA PHE A 464 5.62 14.61 4.65
C PHE A 464 6.38 13.66 3.73
N LEU A 465 7.18 12.74 4.31
CA LEU A 465 7.93 11.73 3.56
C LEU A 465 7.01 10.83 2.73
N ALA A 466 5.84 10.43 3.25
CA ALA A 466 4.82 9.68 2.54
C ALA A 466 4.19 10.44 1.36
N SER A 467 4.16 11.77 1.41
CA SER A 467 3.60 12.60 0.33
C SER A 467 4.58 12.84 -0.84
N LEU A 468 5.89 12.71 -0.62
CA LEU A 468 6.90 13.01 -1.66
C LEU A 468 6.71 12.23 -2.98
N PRO A 469 6.40 10.91 -2.97
CA PRO A 469 6.14 10.18 -4.22
C PRO A 469 5.01 10.77 -5.06
N ILE A 470 3.97 11.29 -4.41
CA ILE A 470 2.80 11.90 -5.06
C ILE A 470 3.18 13.23 -5.69
N TRP A 471 3.91 14.09 -4.96
CA TRP A 471 4.40 15.36 -5.48
C TRP A 471 5.36 15.19 -6.66
N ILE A 472 6.30 14.24 -6.60
CA ILE A 472 7.21 13.92 -7.71
C ILE A 472 6.43 13.47 -8.95
N SER A 473 5.42 12.61 -8.77
CA SER A 473 4.55 12.14 -9.85
C SER A 473 3.74 13.29 -10.48
N LEU A 474 3.12 14.14 -9.66
CA LEU A 474 2.35 15.30 -10.12
C LEU A 474 3.24 16.29 -10.88
N ILE A 475 4.39 16.66 -10.34
CA ILE A 475 5.30 17.65 -10.95
C ILE A 475 5.81 17.11 -12.30
N THR A 476 6.21 15.83 -12.36
CA THR A 476 6.66 15.21 -13.62
C THR A 476 5.54 15.20 -14.66
N ALA A 477 4.34 14.71 -14.29
CA ALA A 477 3.20 14.67 -15.19
C ALA A 477 2.79 16.07 -15.66
N PHE A 478 2.81 17.07 -14.78
CA PHE A 478 2.55 18.48 -15.11
C PHE A 478 3.57 18.98 -16.14
N LEU A 479 4.87 18.75 -15.92
CA LEU A 479 5.93 19.18 -16.84
C LEU A 479 5.85 18.48 -18.21
N GLU A 480 5.55 17.18 -18.24
CA GLU A 480 5.38 16.46 -19.50
C GLU A 480 4.17 16.97 -20.30
N ILE A 481 3.05 17.28 -19.63
CA ILE A 481 1.88 17.88 -20.27
C ILE A 481 2.19 19.32 -20.72
N TRP A 482 2.95 20.09 -19.94
CA TRP A 482 3.37 21.46 -20.28
C TRP A 482 4.26 21.52 -21.52
N TYR A 483 5.17 20.55 -21.68
CA TYR A 483 6.05 20.42 -22.86
C TYR A 483 5.41 19.62 -24.01
N THR A 484 4.11 19.31 -23.96
CA THR A 484 3.37 18.99 -25.19
C THR A 484 3.43 20.19 -26.15
N PRO A 485 3.34 19.97 -27.48
CA PRO A 485 3.89 20.95 -28.43
C PRO A 485 3.26 22.35 -28.35
N THR A 486 2.01 22.46 -27.92
CA THR A 486 1.37 23.74 -27.59
C THR A 486 1.73 24.16 -26.16
N ILE A 487 2.95 24.64 -25.97
CA ILE A 487 3.48 25.05 -24.64
C ILE A 487 2.50 25.98 -23.91
N GLY A 488 2.09 25.55 -22.71
CA GLY A 488 1.23 26.32 -21.80
C GLY A 488 0.27 25.46 -20.97
N LEU A 489 -0.54 26.13 -20.14
CA LEU A 489 -1.57 25.50 -19.31
C LEU A 489 -2.79 25.11 -20.15
N THR A 490 -3.03 23.81 -20.22
CA THR A 490 -4.14 23.17 -20.94
C THR A 490 -5.14 22.53 -19.98
N CYS A 491 -6.31 22.14 -20.50
CA CYS A 491 -7.32 21.39 -19.74
C CYS A 491 -6.76 20.11 -19.06
N ARG A 492 -5.68 19.52 -19.64
CA ARG A 492 -5.07 18.25 -19.23
C ARG A 492 -4.29 18.32 -17.93
N HIS A 493 -3.95 19.52 -17.46
CA HIS A 493 -3.27 19.70 -16.18
C HIS A 493 -4.24 19.58 -15.00
N PHE A 494 -5.52 19.94 -15.17
CA PHE A 494 -6.49 19.92 -14.08
C PHE A 494 -6.80 18.52 -13.53
N PRO A 495 -6.93 17.44 -14.33
CA PRO A 495 -7.12 16.07 -13.82
C PRO A 495 -6.09 15.60 -12.79
N PRO A 496 -4.76 15.57 -13.08
CA PRO A 496 -3.78 15.13 -12.08
C PRO A 496 -3.71 16.07 -10.87
N MET A 497 -3.91 17.38 -11.05
CA MET A 497 -3.99 18.35 -9.96
C MET A 497 -5.20 18.08 -9.05
N ALA A 498 -6.39 17.85 -9.63
CA ALA A 498 -7.63 17.59 -8.89
C ALA A 498 -7.59 16.24 -8.16
N ILE A 499 -7.02 15.20 -8.78
CA ILE A 499 -6.80 13.89 -8.14
C ILE A 499 -5.80 14.05 -6.97
N THR A 500 -4.71 14.78 -7.15
CA THR A 500 -3.73 15.02 -6.07
C THR A 500 -4.33 15.81 -4.92
N LEU A 501 -5.11 16.85 -5.21
CA LEU A 501 -5.84 17.61 -4.19
C LEU A 501 -6.86 16.72 -3.45
N ALA A 502 -7.57 15.84 -4.18
CA ALA A 502 -8.48 14.87 -3.56
C ALA A 502 -7.73 13.90 -2.63
N TRP A 503 -6.54 13.41 -3.01
CA TRP A 503 -5.70 12.57 -2.14
C TRP A 503 -5.20 13.31 -0.89
N ILE A 504 -4.77 14.58 -1.00
CA ILE A 504 -4.36 15.40 0.14
C ILE A 504 -5.54 15.61 1.11
N CYS A 505 -6.72 15.96 0.57
CA CYS A 505 -7.95 16.06 1.35
C CYS A 505 -8.35 14.71 1.97
N SER A 506 -8.14 13.59 1.26
CA SER A 506 -8.43 12.24 1.74
C SER A 506 -7.62 11.90 2.98
N ALA A 507 -6.30 12.13 2.95
CA ALA A 507 -5.39 11.90 4.08
C ALA A 507 -5.76 12.77 5.29
N ALA A 508 -6.04 14.07 5.06
CA ALA A 508 -6.48 14.98 6.12
C ALA A 508 -7.82 14.54 6.74
N LEU A 509 -8.75 14.00 5.94
CA LEU A 509 -10.01 13.43 6.42
C LEU A 509 -9.80 12.09 7.16
N THR A 510 -8.88 11.22 6.73
CA THR A 510 -8.52 9.98 7.44
C THR A 510 -8.05 10.29 8.85
N GLU A 511 -7.10 11.22 8.97
CA GLU A 511 -6.53 11.61 10.26
C GLU A 511 -7.58 12.31 11.13
N THR A 512 -8.25 13.35 10.62
CA THR A 512 -9.26 14.10 11.38
C THR A 512 -10.39 13.20 11.87
N SER A 513 -10.83 12.25 11.05
CA SER A 513 -11.89 11.30 11.45
C SER A 513 -11.44 10.29 12.51
N SER A 514 -10.14 10.04 12.68
CA SER A 514 -9.62 9.14 13.72
C SER A 514 -9.88 9.66 15.14
N HIS A 515 -10.02 10.98 15.30
CA HIS A 515 -10.33 11.61 16.58
C HIS A 515 -11.79 11.43 17.02
N PHE A 516 -12.70 11.15 16.07
CA PHE A 516 -14.16 11.10 16.32
C PHE A 516 -14.78 9.73 16.04
N LEU A 517 -14.14 8.90 15.22
CA LEU A 517 -14.58 7.56 14.86
C LEU A 517 -13.52 6.55 15.30
N THR A 518 -13.94 5.41 15.86
CA THR A 518 -13.03 4.34 16.28
C THR A 518 -13.41 2.99 15.68
N GLY A 519 -12.41 2.11 15.55
CA GLY A 519 -12.56 0.72 15.11
C GLY A 519 -13.33 0.57 13.80
N ILE A 520 -14.40 -0.24 13.82
CA ILE A 520 -15.18 -0.59 12.63
C ILE A 520 -15.82 0.61 11.94
N TYR A 521 -16.21 1.64 12.69
CA TYR A 521 -16.89 2.82 12.13
C TYR A 521 -15.91 3.71 11.37
N HIS A 522 -14.70 3.92 11.91
CA HIS A 522 -13.63 4.63 11.22
C HIS A 522 -13.22 3.91 9.93
N TRP A 523 -12.99 2.60 9.99
CA TRP A 523 -12.66 1.80 8.81
C TRP A 523 -13.74 1.84 7.72
N ARG A 524 -15.02 1.71 8.10
CA ARG A 524 -16.14 1.83 7.15
C ARG A 524 -16.20 3.22 6.52
N PHE A 525 -15.96 4.28 7.30
CA PHE A 525 -15.90 5.65 6.79
C PHE A 525 -14.75 5.84 5.80
N VAL A 526 -13.54 5.37 6.15
CA VAL A 526 -12.34 5.43 5.31
C VAL A 526 -12.58 4.71 3.97
N ILE A 527 -13.01 3.46 4.01
CA ILE A 527 -13.32 2.69 2.78
C ILE A 527 -14.41 3.37 1.93
N LEU A 528 -15.43 3.98 2.56
CA LEU A 528 -16.47 4.69 1.82
C LEU A 528 -15.91 5.91 1.10
N LYS A 529 -15.17 6.80 1.78
CA LYS A 529 -14.56 7.99 1.14
C LYS A 529 -13.57 7.59 0.05
N ASP A 530 -12.77 6.55 0.27
CA ASP A 530 -11.72 6.15 -0.67
C ASP A 530 -12.29 5.49 -1.90
N THR A 531 -13.41 4.76 -1.77
CA THR A 531 -14.16 4.26 -2.93
C THR A 531 -14.70 5.43 -3.76
N PHE A 532 -15.20 6.49 -3.12
CA PHE A 532 -15.69 7.70 -3.81
C PHE A 532 -14.58 8.57 -4.44
N ILE A 533 -13.32 8.43 -4.02
CA ILE A 533 -12.18 9.14 -4.62
C ILE A 533 -11.50 8.27 -5.69
N ALA A 534 -11.24 6.99 -5.38
CA ALA A 534 -10.56 6.05 -6.26
C ALA A 534 -11.33 5.79 -7.55
N LEU A 535 -12.64 5.52 -7.49
CA LEU A 535 -13.41 5.16 -8.69
C LEU A 535 -13.47 6.31 -9.72
N PRO A 536 -13.78 7.57 -9.33
CA PRO A 536 -13.72 8.69 -10.27
C PRO A 536 -12.30 9.05 -10.71
N ALA A 537 -11.28 8.92 -9.84
CA ALA A 537 -9.89 9.15 -10.25
C ALA A 537 -9.44 8.14 -11.32
N LEU A 538 -9.72 6.84 -11.12
CA LEU A 538 -9.47 5.79 -12.11
C LEU A 538 -10.26 6.03 -13.41
N GLY A 539 -11.53 6.40 -13.30
CA GLY A 539 -12.38 6.76 -14.44
C GLY A 539 -11.80 7.93 -15.23
N LEU A 540 -11.36 8.99 -14.56
CA LEU A 540 -10.77 10.17 -15.19
C LEU A 540 -9.42 9.87 -15.85
N ILE A 541 -8.58 9.04 -15.23
CA ILE A 541 -7.31 8.54 -15.78
C ILE A 541 -7.56 7.68 -17.04
N PHE A 542 -8.54 6.77 -16.97
CA PHE A 542 -8.95 5.92 -18.09
C PHE A 542 -9.48 6.75 -19.26
N LEU A 543 -10.43 7.66 -19.00
CA LEU A 543 -11.03 8.51 -20.02
C LEU A 543 -9.98 9.45 -20.64
N SER A 544 -9.11 10.06 -19.83
CA SER A 544 -7.97 10.87 -20.27
C SER A 544 -7.11 10.12 -21.30
N SER A 545 -6.72 8.89 -20.94
CA SER A 545 -5.91 8.00 -21.80
C SER A 545 -6.61 7.58 -23.08
N SER A 546 -7.95 7.52 -23.03
CA SER A 546 -8.80 7.03 -24.12
C SER A 546 -9.25 8.11 -25.09
N GLY A 547 -9.12 9.40 -24.74
CA GLY A 547 -9.37 10.52 -25.65
C GLY A 547 -10.03 11.75 -25.05
N LEU A 548 -10.50 11.72 -23.79
CA LEU A 548 -11.39 12.76 -23.22
C LEU A 548 -10.93 14.21 -23.45
N PHE A 549 -9.62 14.42 -23.44
CA PHE A 549 -9.00 15.73 -23.60
C PHE A 549 -8.39 15.94 -25.00
N ASN A 550 -8.90 15.25 -26.03
CA ASN A 550 -8.44 15.35 -27.42
C ASN A 550 -9.28 16.32 -28.27
N SER A 551 -9.54 17.51 -27.73
CA SER A 551 -10.30 18.57 -28.41
C SER A 551 -9.45 19.80 -28.72
N CYS A 552 -9.86 20.60 -29.72
CA CYS A 552 -9.23 21.89 -30.04
C CYS A 552 -9.08 22.78 -28.80
N TRP A 553 -10.10 22.83 -27.93
CA TRP A 553 -10.06 23.57 -26.67
C TRP A 553 -8.91 23.11 -25.78
N CYS A 554 -8.82 21.80 -25.54
CA CYS A 554 -7.80 21.21 -24.70
C CYS A 554 -6.38 21.35 -25.25
N TRP A 555 -6.19 21.34 -26.57
CA TRP A 555 -4.88 21.55 -27.18
C TRP A 555 -4.45 23.02 -27.26
N SER A 556 -5.37 23.98 -27.13
CA SER A 556 -5.12 25.41 -27.44
C SER A 556 -4.29 26.21 -26.42
N SER A 557 -4.00 25.63 -25.25
CA SER A 557 -3.33 26.28 -24.11
C SER A 557 -3.97 27.61 -23.64
N ILE A 558 -5.28 27.73 -23.88
CA ILE A 558 -6.12 28.89 -23.58
C ILE A 558 -6.03 29.40 -22.14
N TYR A 559 -5.83 28.53 -21.15
CA TYR A 559 -5.77 28.94 -19.74
C TYR A 559 -4.52 29.75 -19.39
N SER A 560 -3.42 29.56 -20.15
CA SER A 560 -2.20 30.36 -19.99
C SER A 560 -2.05 31.50 -21.01
N ARG A 561 -2.70 31.38 -22.18
CA ARG A 561 -2.54 32.32 -23.31
C ARG A 561 -3.70 33.31 -23.46
N GLY A 562 -4.86 33.01 -22.86
CA GLY A 562 -6.12 33.69 -23.12
C GLY A 562 -6.74 33.28 -24.46
N LEU A 563 -8.02 33.62 -24.66
CA LEU A 563 -8.80 33.24 -25.85
C LEU A 563 -8.19 33.80 -27.14
N ALA A 564 -7.68 35.03 -27.13
CA ALA A 564 -7.11 35.70 -28.30
C ALA A 564 -5.78 35.09 -28.77
N ASN A 565 -4.97 34.53 -27.86
CA ASN A 565 -3.67 33.93 -28.18
C ASN A 565 -3.71 32.38 -28.11
N ALA A 566 -4.91 31.79 -28.15
CA ALA A 566 -5.12 30.35 -28.15
C ALA A 566 -4.57 29.74 -29.45
N LEU A 567 -3.52 28.92 -29.34
CA LEU A 567 -2.76 28.34 -30.46
C LEU A 567 -2.88 26.81 -30.43
N ILE A 568 -3.32 26.23 -31.53
CA ILE A 568 -3.27 24.78 -31.77
C ILE A 568 -2.23 24.52 -32.86
N LEU A 569 -1.11 23.89 -32.51
CA LEU A 569 -0.18 23.35 -33.50
C LEU A 569 -0.71 22.00 -33.97
N VAL A 570 -0.97 21.84 -35.27
CA VAL A 570 -1.66 20.65 -35.82
C VAL A 570 -0.70 19.46 -35.89
N ASP A 571 0.46 19.58 -36.55
CA ASP A 571 1.56 18.61 -36.35
C ASP A 571 2.98 19.22 -36.44
N PRO A 572 3.53 19.75 -35.33
CA PRO A 572 4.89 20.27 -35.29
C PRO A 572 5.89 19.12 -35.09
N ASP A 573 6.06 18.30 -36.12
CA ASP A 573 6.94 17.13 -36.09
C ASP A 573 8.37 17.40 -35.57
N PRO A 574 9.10 18.46 -35.99
CA PRO A 574 10.45 18.70 -35.49
C PRO A 574 10.50 19.00 -33.98
N ILE A 575 9.52 19.74 -33.45
CA ILE A 575 9.44 20.03 -32.00
C ILE A 575 9.04 18.76 -31.23
N ARG A 576 8.05 18.01 -31.76
CA ARG A 576 7.61 16.73 -31.20
C ARG A 576 8.76 15.74 -31.10
N LYS A 577 9.51 15.56 -32.19
CA LYS A 577 10.66 14.66 -32.28
C LYS A 577 11.76 15.08 -31.30
N ARG A 578 12.15 16.36 -31.29
CA ARG A 578 13.12 16.90 -30.32
C ARG A 578 12.69 16.65 -28.87
N ASN A 579 11.43 16.90 -28.52
CA ASN A 579 10.94 16.68 -27.15
C ASN A 579 10.90 15.20 -26.76
N ALA A 580 10.60 14.31 -27.72
CA ALA A 580 10.63 12.86 -27.53
C ALA A 580 12.05 12.30 -27.40
N GLU A 581 13.04 12.88 -28.07
CA GLU A 581 14.46 12.47 -28.00
C GLU A 581 15.19 13.06 -26.79
N THR A 582 14.75 14.20 -26.24
CA THR A 582 15.50 14.94 -25.20
C THR A 582 14.71 15.20 -23.91
N ILE A 583 13.60 15.96 -23.98
CA ILE A 583 12.91 16.46 -22.79
C ILE A 583 12.19 15.34 -22.05
N TYR A 584 11.33 14.57 -22.72
CA TYR A 584 10.52 13.55 -22.06
C TYR A 584 11.36 12.41 -21.45
N PRO A 585 12.40 11.85 -22.12
CA PRO A 585 13.28 10.86 -21.49
C PRO A 585 14.00 11.43 -20.26
N GLY A 586 14.43 12.69 -20.31
CA GLY A 586 15.05 13.39 -19.18
C GLY A 586 14.10 13.55 -17.98
N LEU A 587 12.84 13.92 -18.23
CA LEU A 587 11.80 14.02 -17.19
C LEU A 587 11.48 12.65 -16.57
N VAL A 588 11.28 11.61 -17.39
CA VAL A 588 11.04 10.24 -16.91
C VAL A 588 12.22 9.71 -16.09
N ALA A 589 13.46 9.84 -16.59
CA ALA A 589 14.64 9.38 -15.88
C ALA A 589 14.81 10.10 -14.53
N SER A 590 14.59 11.42 -14.51
CA SER A 590 14.62 12.23 -13.30
C SER A 590 13.55 11.79 -12.30
N CYS A 591 12.32 11.57 -12.76
CA CYS A 591 11.22 11.08 -11.94
C CYS A 591 11.55 9.72 -11.30
N LEU A 592 11.93 8.72 -12.10
CA LEU A 592 12.28 7.38 -11.61
C LEU A 592 13.45 7.41 -10.62
N PHE A 593 14.48 8.24 -10.88
CA PHE A 593 15.59 8.44 -9.97
C PHE A 593 15.16 9.08 -8.63
N LEU A 594 14.30 10.10 -8.66
CA LEU A 594 13.77 10.73 -7.46
C LEU A 594 12.85 9.78 -6.66
N GLN A 595 11.99 9.01 -7.33
CA GLN A 595 11.16 7.98 -6.69
C GLN A 595 12.03 6.92 -5.98
N ALA A 596 13.08 6.43 -6.65
CA ALA A 596 14.04 5.49 -6.07
C ALA A 596 14.79 6.11 -4.87
N SER A 597 15.21 7.38 -4.98
CA SER A 597 15.90 8.11 -3.91
C SER A 597 15.01 8.27 -2.67
N VAL A 598 13.74 8.64 -2.84
CA VAL A 598 12.76 8.73 -1.74
C VAL A 598 12.57 7.37 -1.07
N PHE A 599 12.43 6.28 -1.83
CA PHE A 599 12.38 4.93 -1.27
C PHE A 599 13.65 4.57 -0.47
N LEU A 600 14.83 4.87 -1.00
CA LEU A 600 16.10 4.63 -0.29
C LEU A 600 16.20 5.41 1.02
N ILE A 601 15.66 6.64 1.07
CA ILE A 601 15.55 7.44 2.30
C ILE A 601 14.60 6.76 3.30
N MET A 602 13.37 6.40 2.87
CA MET A 602 12.37 5.71 3.71
C MET A 602 12.94 4.44 4.36
N ILE A 603 13.66 3.63 3.57
CA ILE A 603 14.30 2.40 4.06
C ILE A 603 15.53 2.68 4.93
N SER A 604 16.31 3.71 4.61
CA SER A 604 17.50 4.08 5.40
C SER A 604 17.14 4.57 6.80
N LEU A 605 16.05 5.32 6.92
CA LEU A 605 15.48 5.74 8.21
C LEU A 605 14.95 4.54 9.02
N SER A 606 14.59 3.46 8.35
CA SER A 606 13.95 2.26 8.92
C SER A 606 14.91 1.07 9.10
N LYS A 607 16.23 1.28 9.00
CA LYS A 607 17.25 0.22 9.02
C LYS A 607 17.14 -0.71 10.24
N ARG A 608 16.95 -0.15 11.46
CA ARG A 608 16.87 -0.91 12.72
C ARG A 608 15.62 -1.77 12.77
N GLY A 609 14.43 -1.18 12.65
CA GLY A 609 13.16 -1.89 12.71
C GLY A 609 13.01 -2.95 11.63
N ARG A 610 13.50 -2.67 10.41
CA ARG A 610 13.52 -3.65 9.31
C ARG A 610 14.41 -4.87 9.62
N SER A 611 15.44 -4.75 10.45
CA SER A 611 16.35 -5.87 10.77
C SER A 611 15.67 -6.97 11.60
N LEU A 612 14.64 -6.62 12.38
CA LEU A 612 13.93 -7.53 13.29
C LEU A 612 13.28 -8.69 12.52
N LEU A 613 12.29 -8.38 11.70
CA LEU A 613 11.50 -9.37 10.93
C LEU A 613 12.13 -9.74 9.57
N ARG A 614 13.41 -9.42 9.37
CA ARG A 614 14.18 -9.79 8.17
C ARG A 614 15.56 -10.32 8.58
N ARG A 615 15.63 -11.58 9.00
CA ARG A 615 16.90 -12.32 8.99
C ARG A 615 17.39 -12.50 7.55
N VAL A 616 18.71 -12.43 7.38
CA VAL A 616 19.37 -12.81 6.12
C VAL A 616 19.36 -14.33 6.06
N GLU A 617 19.05 -14.92 4.91
CA GLU A 617 18.88 -16.38 4.79
C GLU A 617 20.11 -17.15 5.29
N LYS A 618 21.32 -16.66 4.99
CA LYS A 618 22.58 -17.20 5.53
C LYS A 618 22.62 -17.24 7.07
N ILE A 619 22.10 -16.22 7.76
CA ILE A 619 22.04 -16.20 9.23
C ILE A 619 21.05 -17.25 9.73
N LYS A 620 19.92 -17.44 9.03
CA LYS A 620 18.95 -18.48 9.39
C LYS A 620 19.52 -19.88 9.18
N GLU A 621 20.26 -20.09 8.10
CA GLU A 621 20.96 -21.34 7.81
C GLU A 621 22.03 -21.62 8.88
N GLU A 622 22.87 -20.64 9.20
CA GLU A 622 23.83 -20.73 10.31
C GLU A 622 23.13 -20.99 11.67
N ASP A 623 22.00 -20.35 11.94
CA ASP A 623 21.20 -20.56 13.16
C ASP A 623 20.57 -21.96 13.20
N PHE A 624 20.05 -22.44 12.07
CA PHE A 624 19.49 -23.78 11.91
C PHE A 624 20.56 -24.85 12.17
N TRP A 625 21.73 -24.73 11.54
CA TRP A 625 22.85 -25.64 11.80
C TRP A 625 23.31 -25.57 13.26
N LYS A 626 23.42 -24.38 13.86
CA LYS A 626 23.75 -24.24 15.30
C LYS A 626 22.71 -24.91 16.21
N LEU A 627 21.42 -24.78 15.91
CA LEU A 627 20.34 -25.40 16.71
C LEU A 627 20.31 -26.92 16.56
N HIS A 628 20.62 -27.47 15.37
CA HIS A 628 20.50 -28.90 15.09
C HIS A 628 21.81 -29.71 15.23
N HIS A 629 22.99 -29.10 15.15
CA HIS A 629 24.27 -29.83 15.25
C HIS A 629 24.83 -29.99 16.67
N PHE A 630 24.27 -29.33 17.69
CA PHE A 630 24.68 -29.60 19.09
C PHE A 630 24.21 -30.97 19.63
N GLY A 631 23.37 -31.71 18.90
CA GLY A 631 23.15 -33.14 19.13
C GLY A 631 24.34 -34.01 18.68
N GLY A 632 25.10 -33.52 17.70
CA GLY A 632 26.38 -34.06 17.29
C GLY A 632 27.49 -33.62 18.23
N ARG A 633 27.50 -34.17 19.46
CA ARG A 633 28.80 -34.51 20.04
C ARG A 633 29.44 -35.48 19.06
N VAL A 634 30.31 -34.96 18.22
CA VAL A 634 31.41 -35.74 17.66
C VAL A 634 31.97 -36.47 18.87
N TYR A 635 31.83 -37.78 18.89
CA TYR A 635 32.73 -38.60 19.68
C TYR A 635 34.10 -38.40 19.05
N GLU A 636 34.76 -37.29 19.42
CA GLU A 636 36.16 -37.37 19.81
C GLU A 636 36.17 -38.33 21.00
N GLY A 637 36.01 -39.62 20.68
CA GLY A 637 36.41 -40.66 21.59
C GLY A 637 37.86 -40.36 21.89
N GLU A 638 38.19 -40.27 23.17
CA GLU A 638 39.57 -40.16 23.61
C GLU A 638 40.36 -41.25 22.90
N GLY A 639 41.14 -40.83 21.90
CA GLY A 639 41.93 -41.68 21.04
C GLY A 639 43.06 -42.27 21.87
N GLY A 640 42.73 -43.26 22.70
CA GLY A 640 43.68 -44.14 23.32
C GLY A 640 44.65 -44.60 22.25
N LYS A 641 45.93 -44.33 22.47
CA LYS A 641 47.02 -44.52 21.50
C LYS A 641 47.01 -45.96 20.95
N SER A 642 46.38 -46.15 19.81
CA SER A 642 46.46 -47.39 19.04
C SER A 642 47.15 -47.13 17.71
N ARG A 643 48.24 -47.88 17.51
CA ARG A 643 49.19 -47.76 16.41
C ARG A 643 48.53 -47.92 15.04
N ALA A 644 49.03 -47.10 14.11
CA ALA A 644 49.41 -47.47 12.73
C ALA A 644 48.62 -48.58 12.02
N GLY A 645 47.79 -48.16 11.06
CA GLY A 645 47.28 -48.97 9.95
C GLY A 645 47.06 -48.05 8.76
N SER A 646 47.67 -48.37 7.62
CA SER A 646 47.55 -47.61 6.37
C SER A 646 46.26 -47.95 5.60
N GLU A 647 46.03 -47.22 4.51
CA GLU A 647 44.92 -47.36 3.54
C GLU A 647 43.59 -46.71 3.98
N GLY A 648 42.88 -45.92 3.15
CA GLY A 648 43.20 -45.53 1.77
C GLY A 648 41.97 -45.36 0.88
N VAL A 649 40.99 -44.51 1.23
CA VAL A 649 39.80 -44.28 0.40
C VAL A 649 39.42 -42.79 0.37
N PRO A 650 39.26 -42.15 -0.81
CA PRO A 650 38.76 -40.79 -0.92
C PRO A 650 37.23 -40.75 -0.89
N PHE A 651 36.65 -39.98 0.03
CA PHE A 651 35.20 -39.79 0.11
C PHE A 651 34.75 -38.65 -0.81
N LEU A 652 33.97 -38.98 -1.84
CA LEU A 652 33.36 -38.00 -2.76
C LEU A 652 32.14 -37.36 -2.10
N ALA A 653 32.20 -36.04 -1.86
CA ALA A 653 31.05 -35.24 -1.48
C ALA A 653 30.18 -34.90 -2.72
N LYS A 654 28.87 -34.76 -2.51
CA LYS A 654 27.92 -34.26 -3.50
C LYS A 654 26.77 -33.53 -2.82
#